data_AF-A0A922FUL3-F1
#
_entry.id   AF-A0A922FUL3-F1
#
_cell.length_a   1.000
_cell.length_b   1.000
_cell.length_c   1.000
_cell.angle_alpha   90.00
_cell.angle_beta   90.00
_cell.angle_gamma   90.00
#
_symmetry.space_group_name_H-M   'P 1'
#
loop_
_entity.id
_entity.type
_entity.pdbx_description
1 polymer ?
#
loop_
_entity_poly.entity_id
_entity_poly.type
_entity_poly.pdbx_seq_one_letter_code
_entity_poly.pdbx_strand_id
1 'polypeptide(L)'
;MATAKTARSRGSTVMVKENGVKLEEGLGVFKSDKFDADAFVQSRCSLNEKDLQKLCSYLLDLKKASAEEMRRSVYANYAAFIRTSKEISDLEGELFSIRNLLSTQAALIHGLSEGVHIDSISISVSEGSAVNNLLISEDREPSELEKWLIEFSDILNVLLAERRVDEALAALDEGECVASEAKQMKTLTPAMQMHLQTSIIELRQKLADQLAEAACQPSTRGGELRAAISALKKLGDGPRAHSLLLNAHLQRYQYNMQSLRPSSTSYGGAYTAALSQLVFSAIAQAASDSFAIFGKEPAYTSELVMWATKQTEAFALLVKRHALASSAAAGGLRAAAECVQIALGHCSLLEARGLALCPVLLKLFRSSVEQALDANLKRIQESTAALAAADDWILTHPPTATRQSGRSSSTSLGNAMAFQHKLTTSAHRFNLMVQDFFEDVGPLLSMQLGGQTLEGLFEVFNSYVSMLMKALPGSMEEEASFEGSGNKIVQMAETEAQQIALLANASLLADDLLPRAAMKLSPANQSTYNGDTRRERQNRHPEQREWKKRLVSSVDRLKDTFCRQHALDLIFTEEGESHLTADVYMNMDGNMDEFEWFPSPIFQELFVKLNRMASIAAEMFVGRERFATLLLMRLTETVILWLSDDQSFWDDIEEGPKLLGSLGLQQNLCYTK
;
A
#
# COMPACT_ATOMS: atom_id res chain seq x y z
N MET A 1 46.36 29.79 57.23
CA MET A 1 47.27 28.89 57.97
C MET A 1 46.43 27.92 58.78
N ALA A 2 46.69 26.62 58.62
CA ALA A 2 46.29 25.44 59.41
C ALA A 2 44.78 25.18 59.62
N THR A 3 44.08 24.20 59.01
CA THR A 3 44.15 22.70 58.97
C THR A 3 44.04 21.96 60.31
N ALA A 4 42.94 21.20 60.49
CA ALA A 4 42.83 19.82 61.06
C ALA A 4 41.31 19.51 61.23
N LYS A 5 40.68 18.56 60.51
CA LYS A 5 40.68 17.08 60.53
C LYS A 5 39.48 16.47 61.29
N THR A 6 38.74 15.64 60.55
CA THR A 6 38.04 14.38 60.89
C THR A 6 36.82 14.36 61.81
N ALA A 7 35.69 13.83 61.30
CA ALA A 7 35.02 12.63 61.83
C ALA A 7 33.98 12.05 60.86
N ARG A 8 34.08 10.73 60.61
CA ARG A 8 33.07 9.87 59.96
C ARG A 8 31.91 9.63 60.94
N SER A 9 30.67 9.65 60.45
CA SER A 9 29.53 9.01 61.09
C SER A 9 28.84 8.09 60.08
N ARG A 10 28.85 6.78 60.37
CA ARG A 10 28.05 5.75 59.72
C ARG A 10 26.75 5.66 60.54
N GLY A 11 25.60 5.85 59.90
CA GLY A 11 24.28 5.68 60.50
C GLY A 11 23.30 5.19 59.44
N SER A 12 22.67 4.08 59.73
CA SER A 12 21.92 3.16 58.88
C SER A 12 20.51 3.63 58.46
N THR A 13 20.14 3.21 57.26
CA THR A 13 18.80 2.88 56.72
C THR A 13 17.59 2.97 57.64
N VAL A 14 16.63 3.84 57.25
CA VAL A 14 15.19 3.57 57.38
C VAL A 14 14.52 3.99 56.06
N MET A 15 13.95 3.01 55.36
CA MET A 15 13.03 3.24 54.23
C MET A 15 11.70 3.74 54.79
N VAL A 16 11.25 4.92 54.37
CA VAL A 16 9.84 5.33 54.46
C VAL A 16 9.39 5.78 53.07
N LYS A 17 8.35 5.10 52.57
CA LYS A 17 7.59 5.44 51.36
C LYS A 17 6.98 6.83 51.52
N GLU A 18 7.46 7.82 50.77
CA GLU A 18 6.75 9.07 50.49
C GLU A 18 7.00 9.50 49.04
N ASN A 19 6.27 8.90 48.09
CA ASN A 19 6.37 9.23 46.66
C ASN A 19 5.14 9.99 46.11
N GLY A 20 4.18 10.38 46.95
CA GLY A 20 2.97 11.10 46.52
C GLY A 20 3.13 12.62 46.46
N VAL A 21 3.65 13.23 47.53
CA VAL A 21 3.60 14.69 47.71
C VAL A 21 4.68 15.44 46.92
N LYS A 22 5.84 14.82 46.66
CA LYS A 22 6.93 15.45 45.88
C LYS A 22 6.66 15.54 44.37
N LEU A 23 5.67 14.82 43.85
CA LEU A 23 5.43 14.74 42.39
C LEU A 23 4.56 15.89 41.87
N GLU A 24 3.59 16.37 42.66
CA GLU A 24 2.74 17.53 42.29
C GLU A 24 3.54 18.83 42.26
N GLU A 25 4.47 19.04 43.20
CA GLU A 25 5.36 20.21 43.21
C GLU A 25 6.26 20.26 41.97
N GLY A 26 6.68 19.11 41.45
CA GLY A 26 7.50 19.01 40.22
C GLY A 26 6.75 19.37 38.93
N LEU A 27 5.42 19.22 38.93
CA LEU A 27 4.56 19.54 37.78
C LEU A 27 4.13 21.02 37.73
N GLY A 28 4.19 21.73 38.87
CA GLY A 28 3.82 23.14 38.94
C GLY A 28 4.70 24.06 38.09
N VAL A 29 5.98 23.70 37.92
CA VAL A 29 6.96 24.47 37.13
C VAL A 29 6.58 24.53 35.64
N PHE A 30 5.95 23.49 35.09
CA PHE A 30 5.53 23.41 33.69
C PHE A 30 4.17 24.04 33.41
N LYS A 31 3.41 24.41 34.45
CA LYS A 31 2.13 25.13 34.33
C LYS A 31 2.29 26.65 34.30
N SER A 32 3.52 27.15 34.44
CA SER A 32 3.84 28.57 34.39
C SER A 32 4.02 29.05 32.95
N ASP A 33 3.34 30.15 32.59
CA ASP A 33 3.47 30.80 31.26
C ASP A 33 4.87 31.38 30.98
N LYS A 34 5.79 31.34 31.97
CA LYS A 34 7.17 31.82 31.87
C LYS A 34 8.22 30.71 32.00
N PHE A 35 7.86 29.48 31.63
CA PHE A 35 8.77 28.34 31.72
C PHE A 35 9.97 28.48 30.76
N ASP A 36 11.19 28.48 31.31
CA ASP A 36 12.45 28.51 30.55
C ASP A 36 13.05 27.10 30.50
N ALA A 37 13.01 26.50 29.31
CA ALA A 37 13.48 25.14 29.07
C ALA A 37 15.01 25.00 29.23
N ASP A 38 15.77 26.02 28.83
CA ASP A 38 17.24 25.96 28.82
C ASP A 38 17.79 26.10 30.24
N ALA A 39 17.20 27.00 31.04
CA ALA A 39 17.54 27.13 32.46
C ALA A 39 17.20 25.87 33.27
N PHE A 40 16.07 25.21 32.95
CA PHE A 40 15.66 23.97 33.62
C PHE A 40 16.61 22.82 33.34
N VAL A 41 17.05 22.67 32.08
CA VAL A 41 17.99 21.62 31.67
C VAL A 41 19.38 21.88 32.27
N GLN A 42 19.87 23.12 32.24
CA GLN A 42 21.17 23.47 32.83
C GLN A 42 21.23 23.22 34.35
N SER A 43 20.15 23.47 35.07
CA SER A 43 20.05 23.19 36.52
C SER A 43 20.07 21.69 36.86
N ARG A 44 19.74 20.80 35.91
CA ARG A 44 19.63 19.35 36.14
C ARG A 44 20.76 18.54 35.52
N CYS A 45 21.51 19.11 34.58
CA CYS A 45 22.60 18.45 33.85
C CYS A 45 23.97 18.46 34.57
N SER A 46 24.07 18.94 35.82
CA SER A 46 25.33 18.92 36.58
C SER A 46 25.43 17.72 37.54
N LEU A 47 25.19 16.48 37.06
CA LEU A 47 25.13 15.30 37.94
C LEU A 47 25.77 14.04 37.33
N ASN A 48 26.29 13.17 38.21
CA ASN A 48 27.01 11.94 37.88
C ASN A 48 26.11 10.89 37.20
N GLU A 49 26.71 9.89 36.55
CA GLU A 49 26.05 8.85 35.74
C GLU A 49 24.87 8.13 36.43
N LYS A 50 24.97 7.85 37.73
CA LYS A 50 23.88 7.23 38.51
C LYS A 50 22.69 8.16 38.74
N ASP A 51 22.94 9.46 38.80
CA ASP A 51 21.90 10.47 38.92
C ASP A 51 21.25 10.75 37.56
N LEU A 52 22.00 10.60 36.46
CA LEU A 52 21.46 10.64 35.10
C LEU A 52 20.48 9.49 34.84
N GLN A 53 20.83 8.27 35.25
CA GLN A 53 19.94 7.11 35.09
C GLN A 53 18.64 7.25 35.91
N LYS A 54 18.73 7.81 37.12
CA LYS A 54 17.56 8.17 37.95
C LYS A 54 16.75 9.32 37.35
N LEU A 55 17.40 10.29 36.70
CA LEU A 55 16.72 11.38 36.01
C LEU A 55 15.97 10.86 34.79
N CYS A 56 16.57 9.95 34.01
CA CYS A 56 15.91 9.31 32.88
C CYS A 56 14.68 8.48 33.30
N SER A 57 14.79 7.69 34.38
CA SER A 57 13.63 6.95 34.89
C SER A 57 12.54 7.89 35.40
N TYR A 58 12.91 8.95 36.12
CA TYR A 58 11.96 9.98 36.57
C TYR A 58 11.28 10.69 35.40
N LEU A 59 12.00 11.03 34.33
CA LEU A 59 11.44 11.66 33.13
C LEU A 59 10.49 10.73 32.37
N LEU A 60 10.78 9.43 32.32
CA LEU A 60 9.89 8.43 31.73
C LEU A 60 8.60 8.29 32.53
N ASP A 61 8.69 8.22 33.85
CA ASP A 61 7.53 8.16 34.74
C ASP A 61 6.69 9.43 34.66
N LEU A 62 7.34 10.60 34.62
CA LEU A 62 6.67 11.89 34.47
C LEU A 62 5.98 12.03 33.11
N LYS A 63 6.61 11.53 32.03
CA LYS A 63 6.01 11.49 30.69
C LYS A 63 4.77 10.60 30.68
N LYS A 64 4.81 9.44 31.32
CA LYS A 64 3.67 8.53 31.44
C LYS A 64 2.52 9.18 32.23
N ALA A 65 2.83 9.80 33.37
CA ALA A 65 1.85 10.50 34.19
C ALA A 65 1.21 11.70 33.47
N SER A 66 2.01 12.48 32.73
CA SER A 66 1.52 13.60 31.92
C SER A 66 0.60 13.13 30.79
N ALA A 67 0.95 12.03 30.12
CA ALA A 67 0.10 11.44 29.08
C ALA A 67 -1.24 10.93 29.64
N GLU A 68 -1.22 10.31 30.82
CA GLU A 68 -2.45 9.87 31.49
C GLU A 68 -3.32 11.04 31.95
N GLU A 69 -2.72 12.13 32.44
CA GLU A 69 -3.47 13.32 32.85
C GLU A 69 -4.06 14.08 31.67
N MET A 70 -3.30 14.21 30.57
CA MET A 70 -3.82 14.72 29.31
C MET A 70 -5.00 13.86 28.83
N ARG A 71 -4.87 12.53 28.92
CA ARG A 71 -5.96 11.61 28.58
C ARG A 71 -7.19 11.84 29.46
N ARG A 72 -7.03 11.97 30.78
CA ARG A 72 -8.14 12.27 31.71
C ARG A 72 -8.81 13.61 31.40
N SER A 73 -8.02 14.66 31.16
CA SER A 73 -8.52 15.99 30.81
C SER A 73 -9.31 15.98 29.48
N VAL A 74 -8.79 15.29 28.47
CA VAL A 74 -9.49 15.13 27.18
C VAL A 74 -10.79 14.36 27.36
N TYR A 75 -10.81 13.26 28.12
CA TYR A 75 -12.04 12.50 28.39
C TYR A 75 -13.06 13.29 29.22
N ALA A 76 -12.62 14.06 30.22
CA ALA A 76 -13.48 14.89 31.04
C ALA A 76 -14.14 16.03 30.22
N ASN A 77 -13.39 16.63 29.30
CA ASN A 77 -13.88 17.72 28.44
C ASN A 77 -14.51 17.24 27.14
N TYR A 78 -14.46 15.94 26.83
CA TYR A 78 -15.01 15.36 25.61
C TYR A 78 -16.50 15.63 25.46
N ALA A 79 -17.27 15.52 26.56
CA ALA A 79 -18.71 15.80 26.55
C ALA A 79 -19.03 17.29 26.32
N ALA A 80 -18.15 18.21 26.74
CA ALA A 80 -18.30 19.63 26.45
C ALA A 80 -17.94 19.90 24.98
N PHE A 81 -16.86 19.31 24.46
CA PHE A 81 -16.43 19.43 23.08
C PHE A 81 -17.46 18.90 22.07
N ILE A 82 -18.04 17.73 22.32
CA ILE A 82 -19.09 17.17 21.45
C ILE A 82 -20.33 18.06 21.44
N ARG A 83 -20.68 18.65 22.60
CA ARG A 83 -21.83 19.54 22.72
C ARG A 83 -21.59 20.86 21.98
N THR A 84 -20.45 21.50 22.18
CA THR A 84 -20.11 22.74 21.46
C THR A 84 -19.94 22.49 19.97
N SER A 85 -19.36 21.37 19.55
CA SER A 85 -19.28 21.01 18.13
C SER A 85 -20.66 20.79 17.50
N LYS A 86 -21.61 20.25 18.26
CA LYS A 86 -23.00 20.10 17.81
C LYS A 86 -23.69 21.46 17.70
N GLU A 87 -23.54 22.31 18.71
CA GLU A 87 -24.07 23.69 18.69
C GLU A 87 -23.50 24.51 17.52
N ILE A 88 -22.21 24.36 17.19
CA ILE A 88 -21.61 24.99 16.00
C ILE A 88 -22.24 24.46 14.71
N SER A 89 -22.46 23.14 14.60
CA SER A 89 -23.11 22.56 13.42
C SER A 89 -24.56 23.02 13.27
N ASP A 90 -25.29 23.18 14.39
CA ASP A 90 -26.65 23.71 14.37
C ASP A 90 -26.64 25.20 13.97
N LEU A 91 -25.68 25.98 14.47
CA LEU A 91 -25.47 27.39 14.10
C LEU A 91 -25.10 27.56 12.62
N GLU A 92 -24.28 26.67 12.05
CA GLU A 92 -23.97 26.66 10.62
C GLU A 92 -25.24 26.40 9.77
N GLY A 93 -26.12 25.52 10.24
CA GLY A 93 -27.43 25.27 9.62
C GLY A 93 -28.33 26.51 9.66
N GLU A 94 -28.38 27.21 10.80
CA GLU A 94 -29.11 28.48 10.93
C GLU A 94 -28.52 29.57 10.04
N LEU A 95 -27.19 29.71 9.96
CA LEU A 95 -26.51 30.68 9.09
C LEU A 95 -26.78 30.38 7.60
N PHE A 96 -26.81 29.11 7.23
CA PHE A 96 -27.19 28.68 5.88
C PHE A 96 -28.64 29.06 5.56
N SER A 97 -29.56 28.89 6.52
CA SER A 97 -30.95 29.31 6.39
C SER A 97 -31.08 30.84 6.23
N ILE A 98 -30.37 31.61 7.05
CA ILE A 98 -30.33 33.09 6.97
C ILE A 98 -29.77 33.55 5.62
N ARG A 99 -28.71 32.91 5.12
CA ARG A 99 -28.13 33.22 3.81
C ARG A 99 -29.13 32.95 2.68
N ASN A 100 -29.86 31.83 2.75
CA ASN A 100 -30.90 31.54 1.76
C ASN A 100 -32.03 32.57 1.83
N LEU A 101 -32.46 32.96 3.05
CA LEU A 101 -33.48 33.98 3.24
C LEU A 101 -33.04 35.34 2.69
N LEU A 102 -31.81 35.77 2.97
CA LEU A 102 -31.20 36.98 2.42
C LEU A 102 -31.09 36.92 0.90
N SER A 103 -30.71 35.77 0.34
CA SER A 103 -30.66 35.58 -1.11
C SER A 103 -32.04 35.66 -1.74
N THR A 104 -33.08 35.09 -1.11
CA THR A 104 -34.46 35.23 -1.58
C THR A 104 -34.99 36.66 -1.45
N GLN A 105 -34.65 37.37 -0.37
CA GLN A 105 -34.99 38.80 -0.23
C GLN A 105 -34.26 39.66 -1.24
N ALA A 106 -32.97 39.40 -1.51
CA ALA A 106 -32.22 40.10 -2.54
C ALA A 106 -32.84 39.86 -3.93
N ALA A 107 -33.23 38.61 -4.25
CA ALA A 107 -33.93 38.30 -5.49
C ALA A 107 -35.29 39.03 -5.60
N LEU A 108 -36.04 39.13 -4.50
CA LEU A 108 -37.28 39.92 -4.46
C LEU A 108 -37.03 41.42 -4.60
N ILE A 109 -35.99 41.97 -3.97
CA ILE A 109 -35.59 43.38 -4.11
C ILE A 109 -35.13 43.66 -5.52
N HIS A 110 -34.36 42.77 -6.14
CA HIS A 110 -33.96 42.90 -7.54
C HIS A 110 -35.17 42.85 -8.47
N GLY A 111 -36.08 41.89 -8.26
CA GLY A 111 -37.34 41.81 -9.01
C GLY A 111 -38.26 43.03 -8.80
N LEU A 112 -38.26 43.64 -7.60
CA LEU A 112 -38.97 44.89 -7.33
C LEU A 112 -38.24 46.10 -7.92
N SER A 113 -36.91 46.14 -7.93
CA SER A 113 -36.15 47.24 -8.55
C SER A 113 -36.24 47.22 -10.07
N GLU A 114 -36.32 46.03 -10.67
CA GLU A 114 -36.59 45.85 -12.10
C GLU A 114 -38.07 46.17 -12.43
N GLY A 115 -39.00 45.88 -11.51
CA GLY A 115 -40.43 46.21 -11.65
C GLY A 115 -40.81 47.67 -11.36
N VAL A 116 -39.90 48.50 -10.83
CA VAL A 116 -40.14 49.92 -10.48
C VAL A 116 -39.45 50.88 -11.47
N HIS A 117 -39.01 50.41 -12.63
CA HIS A 117 -38.79 51.31 -13.78
C HIS A 117 -40.14 51.69 -14.41
N ILE A 118 -40.92 52.46 -13.66
CA ILE A 118 -42.08 53.17 -14.20
C ILE A 118 -41.53 54.36 -14.97
N ASP A 119 -41.64 54.27 -16.29
CA ASP A 119 -41.66 55.42 -17.18
C ASP A 119 -42.72 56.41 -16.70
N SER A 120 -42.29 57.41 -15.94
CA SER A 120 -43.06 58.60 -15.65
C SER A 120 -42.22 59.84 -15.94
N ILE A 121 -42.27 60.25 -17.20
CA ILE A 121 -42.58 61.61 -17.66
C ILE A 121 -41.92 62.73 -16.82
N SER A 122 -40.87 63.32 -17.37
CA SER A 122 -40.58 64.75 -17.19
C SER A 122 -40.28 65.39 -18.54
N ILE A 123 -41.35 65.75 -19.23
CA ILE A 123 -41.36 66.84 -20.20
C ILE A 123 -40.98 68.12 -19.43
N SER A 124 -39.89 68.76 -19.82
CA SER A 124 -39.71 70.19 -19.60
C SER A 124 -38.92 70.80 -20.76
N VAL A 125 -39.67 71.48 -21.61
CA VAL A 125 -39.22 72.45 -22.60
C VAL A 125 -38.35 73.50 -21.92
N SER A 126 -37.20 73.84 -22.52
CA SER A 126 -36.60 75.18 -22.38
C SER A 126 -35.75 75.50 -23.60
N GLU A 127 -36.06 76.65 -24.18
CA GLU A 127 -35.51 77.27 -25.38
C GLU A 127 -34.02 77.64 -25.26
N GLY A 128 -33.36 77.78 -26.42
CA GLY A 128 -32.45 78.91 -26.64
C GLY A 128 -31.01 78.59 -27.07
N SER A 129 -30.71 79.04 -28.29
CA SER A 129 -29.43 79.67 -28.70
C SER A 129 -28.30 78.81 -29.29
N ALA A 130 -28.35 78.70 -30.62
CA ALA A 130 -27.34 79.12 -31.60
C ALA A 130 -25.85 78.75 -31.39
N VAL A 131 -25.25 78.07 -32.38
CA VAL A 131 -24.51 78.67 -33.52
C VAL A 131 -23.88 77.56 -34.38
N ASN A 132 -24.39 77.44 -35.61
CA ASN A 132 -23.73 77.21 -36.91
C ASN A 132 -22.40 76.43 -37.02
N ASN A 133 -22.40 75.34 -37.79
CA ASN A 133 -22.02 75.33 -39.23
C ASN A 133 -21.88 73.88 -39.74
N LEU A 134 -22.78 73.45 -40.65
CA LEU A 134 -22.52 73.19 -42.09
C LEU A 134 -21.67 71.92 -42.32
N LEU A 135 -22.19 70.82 -42.90
CA LEU A 135 -22.69 70.72 -44.27
C LEU A 135 -23.63 69.52 -44.45
N ILE A 136 -24.66 69.77 -45.24
CA ILE A 136 -25.63 68.86 -45.82
C ILE A 136 -24.93 67.88 -46.77
N SER A 137 -25.18 66.58 -46.61
CA SER A 137 -25.21 65.62 -47.73
C SER A 137 -26.25 64.54 -47.45
N GLU A 138 -27.41 64.73 -48.08
CA GLU A 138 -28.43 63.74 -48.47
C GLU A 138 -29.04 62.86 -47.37
N ASP A 139 -30.35 63.10 -47.11
CA ASP A 139 -31.35 62.04 -46.98
C ASP A 139 -31.25 61.12 -48.20
N ARG A 140 -30.20 60.30 -48.25
CA ARG A 140 -30.10 59.22 -49.20
C ARG A 140 -31.02 58.14 -48.66
N GLU A 141 -32.11 57.86 -49.37
CA GLU A 141 -32.88 56.64 -49.08
C GLU A 141 -31.88 55.49 -48.96
N PRO A 142 -31.89 54.75 -47.84
CA PRO A 142 -30.95 53.65 -47.64
C PRO A 142 -31.09 52.75 -48.87
N SER A 143 -29.97 52.41 -49.49
CA SER A 143 -29.98 51.50 -50.64
C SER A 143 -30.71 50.22 -50.24
N GLU A 144 -31.33 49.52 -51.19
CA GLU A 144 -32.07 48.27 -50.91
C GLU A 144 -31.25 47.28 -50.09
N LEU A 145 -29.92 47.33 -50.20
CA LEU A 145 -28.99 46.51 -49.43
C LEU A 145 -28.74 47.02 -48.00
N GLU A 146 -28.78 48.34 -47.76
CA GLU A 146 -28.74 48.92 -46.40
C GLU A 146 -30.04 48.60 -45.64
N LYS A 147 -31.19 48.66 -46.31
CA LYS A 147 -32.48 48.22 -45.73
C LYS A 147 -32.45 46.73 -45.41
N TRP A 148 -31.98 45.91 -46.36
CA TRP A 148 -31.84 44.48 -46.15
C TRP A 148 -30.89 44.15 -44.99
N LEU A 149 -29.78 44.89 -44.82
CA LEU A 149 -28.85 44.70 -43.70
C LEU A 149 -29.51 44.99 -42.34
N ILE A 150 -30.33 46.04 -42.26
CA ILE A 150 -31.09 46.38 -41.05
C ILE A 150 -32.12 45.27 -40.76
N GLU A 151 -32.89 44.85 -41.77
CA GLU A 151 -33.86 43.75 -41.64
C GLU A 151 -33.19 42.43 -41.25
N PHE A 152 -32.05 42.10 -41.85
CA PHE A 152 -31.24 40.93 -41.51
C PHE A 152 -30.80 40.95 -40.04
N SER A 153 -30.26 42.08 -39.57
CA SER A 153 -29.86 42.25 -38.17
C SER A 153 -31.05 42.11 -37.23
N ASP A 154 -32.19 42.73 -37.55
CA ASP A 154 -33.39 42.69 -36.72
C ASP A 154 -34.00 41.29 -36.64
N ILE A 155 -34.15 40.61 -37.79
CA ILE A 155 -34.63 39.23 -37.86
C ILE A 155 -33.73 38.32 -37.01
N LEU A 156 -32.41 38.45 -37.15
CA LEU A 156 -31.50 37.62 -36.39
C LEU A 156 -31.56 37.92 -34.89
N ASN A 157 -31.63 39.19 -34.48
CA ASN A 157 -31.79 39.55 -33.06
C ASN A 157 -33.10 39.00 -32.47
N VAL A 158 -34.20 38.98 -33.24
CA VAL A 158 -35.46 38.34 -32.83
C VAL A 158 -35.29 36.83 -32.67
N LEU A 159 -34.68 36.16 -33.65
CA LEU A 159 -34.42 34.71 -33.58
C LEU A 159 -33.52 34.33 -32.40
N LEU A 160 -32.54 35.18 -32.06
CA LEU A 160 -31.69 35.04 -30.88
C LEU A 160 -32.50 35.18 -29.58
N ALA A 161 -33.38 36.19 -29.51
CA ALA A 161 -34.25 36.39 -28.35
C ALA A 161 -35.24 35.22 -28.16
N GLU A 162 -35.77 34.67 -29.25
CA GLU A 162 -36.67 33.50 -29.24
C GLU A 162 -35.93 32.17 -29.03
N ARG A 163 -34.59 32.17 -28.98
CA ARG A 163 -33.73 30.97 -28.89
C ARG A 163 -33.95 29.96 -30.02
N ARG A 164 -34.34 30.43 -31.21
CA ARG A 164 -34.55 29.59 -32.41
C ARG A 164 -33.23 29.36 -33.13
N VAL A 165 -32.38 28.54 -32.51
CA VAL A 165 -30.97 28.34 -32.91
C VAL A 165 -30.81 27.90 -34.36
N ASP A 166 -31.57 26.89 -34.83
CA ASP A 166 -31.43 26.38 -36.19
C ASP A 166 -31.78 27.42 -37.26
N GLU A 167 -32.78 28.26 -36.99
CA GLU A 167 -33.20 29.33 -37.88
C GLU A 167 -32.24 30.52 -37.85
N ALA A 168 -31.68 30.83 -36.67
CA ALA A 168 -30.61 31.81 -36.53
C ALA A 168 -29.34 31.39 -37.30
N LEU A 169 -29.00 30.10 -37.29
CA LEU A 169 -27.89 29.55 -38.09
C LEU A 169 -28.17 29.69 -39.59
N ALA A 170 -29.38 29.31 -40.05
CA ALA A 170 -29.75 29.43 -41.46
C ALA A 170 -29.74 30.89 -41.95
N ALA A 171 -30.25 31.81 -41.14
CA ALA A 171 -30.18 33.24 -41.43
C ALA A 171 -28.72 33.74 -41.51
N LEU A 172 -27.84 33.34 -40.58
CA LEU A 172 -26.41 33.69 -40.64
C LEU A 172 -25.72 33.14 -41.90
N ASP A 173 -26.04 31.92 -42.33
CA ASP A 173 -25.50 31.32 -43.55
C ASP A 173 -25.96 32.09 -44.79
N GLU A 174 -27.23 32.51 -44.85
CA GLU A 174 -27.76 33.37 -45.91
C GLU A 174 -27.05 34.74 -45.91
N GLY A 175 -26.84 35.32 -44.73
CA GLY A 175 -26.08 36.56 -44.52
C GLY A 175 -24.67 36.50 -45.11
N GLU A 176 -23.96 35.40 -44.85
CA GLU A 176 -22.60 35.19 -45.34
C GLU A 176 -22.55 34.86 -46.84
N CYS A 177 -23.59 34.22 -47.37
CA CYS A 177 -23.76 33.99 -48.81
C CYS A 177 -23.91 35.33 -49.55
N VAL A 178 -24.81 36.20 -49.09
CA VAL A 178 -25.01 37.55 -49.67
C VAL A 178 -23.73 38.39 -49.57
N ALA A 179 -23.01 38.33 -48.45
CA ALA A 179 -21.73 39.03 -48.29
C ALA A 179 -20.65 38.52 -49.28
N SER A 180 -20.64 37.22 -49.57
CA SER A 180 -19.71 36.58 -50.51
C SER A 180 -20.04 36.92 -51.97
N GLU A 181 -21.32 36.87 -52.34
CA GLU A 181 -21.81 37.25 -53.67
C GLU A 181 -21.53 38.72 -53.98
N ALA A 182 -21.82 39.61 -53.02
CA ALA A 182 -21.57 41.04 -53.18
C ALA A 182 -20.07 41.38 -53.30
N LYS A 183 -19.20 40.58 -52.65
CA LYS A 183 -17.74 40.65 -52.83
C LYS A 183 -17.31 40.23 -54.24
N GLN A 184 -17.91 39.18 -54.78
CA GLN A 184 -17.56 38.65 -56.10
C GLN A 184 -18.06 39.54 -57.24
N MET A 185 -19.27 40.08 -57.11
CA MET A 185 -19.88 40.95 -58.12
C MET A 185 -19.38 42.40 -58.07
N LYS A 186 -18.55 42.76 -57.08
CA LYS A 186 -18.06 44.15 -56.84
C LYS A 186 -19.20 45.18 -56.82
N THR A 187 -20.37 44.77 -56.38
CA THR A 187 -21.58 45.60 -56.32
C THR A 187 -21.57 46.57 -55.15
N LEU A 188 -20.67 46.38 -54.18
CA LEU A 188 -20.58 47.13 -52.94
C LEU A 188 -19.41 48.11 -52.89
N THR A 189 -19.63 49.26 -52.23
CA THR A 189 -18.54 50.13 -51.79
C THR A 189 -17.71 49.44 -50.69
N PRO A 190 -16.39 49.69 -50.62
CA PRO A 190 -15.53 49.06 -49.61
C PRO A 190 -15.99 49.29 -48.16
N ALA A 191 -16.57 50.45 -47.86
CA ALA A 191 -17.09 50.78 -46.53
C ALA A 191 -18.32 49.93 -46.15
N MET A 192 -19.25 49.73 -47.09
CA MET A 192 -20.45 48.94 -46.87
C MET A 192 -20.13 47.45 -46.72
N GLN A 193 -19.16 46.96 -47.50
CA GLN A 193 -18.65 45.60 -47.38
C GLN A 193 -18.02 45.33 -46.01
N MET A 194 -17.22 46.27 -45.50
CA MET A 194 -16.65 46.17 -44.16
C MET A 194 -17.73 46.18 -43.08
N HIS A 195 -18.75 47.04 -43.24
CA HIS A 195 -19.86 47.11 -42.30
C HIS A 195 -20.63 45.80 -42.21
N LEU A 196 -21.06 45.25 -43.35
CA LEU A 196 -21.75 43.95 -43.44
C LEU A 196 -20.93 42.82 -42.81
N GLN A 197 -19.62 42.75 -43.12
CA GLN A 197 -18.74 41.73 -42.52
C GLN A 197 -18.63 41.89 -41.00
N THR A 198 -18.52 43.12 -40.51
CA THR A 198 -18.43 43.40 -39.07
C THR A 198 -19.71 42.99 -38.36
N SER A 199 -20.88 43.35 -38.90
CA SER A 199 -22.18 42.98 -38.34
C SER A 199 -22.39 41.46 -38.30
N ILE A 200 -22.01 40.72 -39.35
CA ILE A 200 -22.09 39.25 -39.36
C ILE A 200 -21.20 38.64 -38.28
N ILE A 201 -19.97 39.14 -38.12
CA ILE A 201 -19.04 38.68 -37.09
C ILE A 201 -19.61 38.95 -35.68
N GLU A 202 -20.13 40.16 -35.44
CA GLU A 202 -20.71 40.53 -34.14
C GLU A 202 -21.93 39.67 -33.79
N LEU A 203 -22.83 39.43 -34.74
CA LEU A 203 -24.03 38.62 -34.55
C LEU A 203 -23.69 37.13 -34.35
N ARG A 204 -22.71 36.62 -35.11
CA ARG A 204 -22.16 35.26 -34.91
C ARG A 204 -21.59 35.10 -33.50
N GLN A 205 -20.81 36.08 -33.03
CA GLN A 205 -20.24 36.07 -31.69
C GLN A 205 -21.33 36.10 -30.62
N LYS A 206 -22.37 36.95 -30.77
CA LYS A 206 -23.51 36.99 -29.85
C LYS A 206 -24.22 35.65 -29.76
N LEU A 207 -24.50 34.98 -30.89
CA LEU A 207 -25.10 33.65 -30.90
C LEU A 207 -24.19 32.62 -30.20
N ALA A 208 -22.90 32.64 -30.49
CA ALA A 208 -21.94 31.74 -29.86
C ALA A 208 -21.89 31.95 -28.34
N ASP A 209 -21.92 33.19 -27.86
CA ASP A 209 -21.94 33.49 -26.43
C ASP A 209 -23.22 33.03 -25.74
N GLN A 210 -24.40 33.20 -26.36
CA GLN A 210 -25.67 32.68 -25.84
C GLN A 210 -25.68 31.15 -25.76
N LEU A 211 -25.15 30.46 -26.78
CA LEU A 211 -25.05 29.00 -26.79
C LEU A 211 -24.05 28.50 -25.74
N ALA A 212 -22.93 29.21 -25.56
CA ALA A 212 -21.94 28.89 -24.53
C ALA A 212 -22.50 29.08 -23.13
N GLU A 213 -23.28 30.13 -22.90
CA GLU A 213 -23.96 30.38 -21.63
C GLU A 213 -25.00 29.28 -21.35
N ALA A 214 -25.81 28.91 -22.34
CA ALA A 214 -26.78 27.82 -22.23
C ALA A 214 -26.11 26.47 -21.90
N ALA A 215 -24.97 26.17 -22.52
CA ALA A 215 -24.21 24.94 -22.25
C ALA A 215 -23.64 24.88 -20.83
N CYS A 216 -23.37 26.02 -20.19
CA CYS A 216 -22.85 26.12 -18.83
C CYS A 216 -23.93 26.01 -17.73
N GLN A 217 -25.22 26.05 -18.08
CA GLN A 217 -26.28 26.04 -17.06
C GLN A 217 -26.44 24.65 -16.42
N PRO A 218 -26.52 24.54 -15.08
CA PRO A 218 -26.70 23.26 -14.39
C PRO A 218 -28.00 22.50 -14.75
N SER A 219 -29.03 23.23 -15.20
CA SER A 219 -30.32 22.68 -15.62
C SER A 219 -30.31 22.07 -17.02
N THR A 220 -29.28 22.37 -17.83
CA THR A 220 -29.19 21.94 -19.22
C THR A 220 -29.08 20.42 -19.31
N ARG A 221 -30.04 19.81 -20.01
CA ARG A 221 -30.09 18.35 -20.15
C ARG A 221 -29.14 17.89 -21.26
N GLY A 222 -28.82 16.59 -21.26
CA GLY A 222 -27.89 16.01 -22.24
C GLY A 222 -28.32 16.14 -23.71
N GLY A 223 -29.60 16.31 -24.00
CA GLY A 223 -30.09 16.61 -25.36
C GLY A 223 -29.80 18.05 -25.77
N GLU A 224 -30.16 18.99 -24.89
CA GLU A 224 -29.96 20.44 -25.08
C GLU A 224 -28.47 20.79 -25.16
N LEU A 225 -27.64 20.19 -24.30
CA LEU A 225 -26.20 20.34 -24.34
C LEU A 225 -25.65 19.92 -25.71
N ARG A 226 -25.99 18.72 -26.20
CA ARG A 226 -25.52 18.25 -27.51
C ARG A 226 -25.97 19.15 -28.65
N ALA A 227 -27.19 19.68 -28.60
CA ALA A 227 -27.70 20.62 -29.60
C ALA A 227 -26.90 21.94 -29.58
N ALA A 228 -26.68 22.53 -28.41
CA ALA A 228 -25.91 23.76 -28.26
C ALA A 228 -24.45 23.60 -28.71
N ILE A 229 -23.79 22.50 -28.33
CA ILE A 229 -22.41 22.20 -28.76
C ILE A 229 -22.33 21.94 -30.28
N SER A 230 -23.32 21.26 -30.86
CA SER A 230 -23.38 21.03 -32.31
C SER A 230 -23.58 22.35 -33.07
N ALA A 231 -24.41 23.26 -32.56
CA ALA A 231 -24.61 24.59 -33.12
C ALA A 231 -23.34 25.44 -33.04
N LEU A 232 -22.62 25.42 -31.90
CA LEU A 232 -21.31 26.08 -31.76
C LEU A 232 -20.28 25.54 -32.74
N LYS A 233 -20.23 24.22 -32.96
CA LYS A 233 -19.36 23.62 -33.97
C LYS A 233 -19.70 24.13 -35.38
N LYS A 234 -20.99 24.20 -35.73
CA LYS A 234 -21.46 24.73 -37.03
C LYS A 234 -21.08 26.20 -37.24
N LEU A 235 -21.06 27.01 -36.16
CA LEU A 235 -20.61 28.41 -36.19
C LEU A 235 -19.10 28.58 -36.41
N GLY A 236 -18.33 27.50 -36.43
CA GLY A 236 -16.87 27.52 -36.59
C GLY A 236 -16.10 27.59 -35.26
N ASP A 237 -16.78 27.65 -34.11
CA ASP A 237 -16.14 27.70 -32.78
C ASP A 237 -16.00 26.30 -32.15
N GLY A 238 -15.41 25.38 -32.91
CA GLY A 238 -15.22 23.99 -32.51
C GLY A 238 -14.38 23.79 -31.24
N PRO A 239 -13.24 24.48 -31.04
CA PRO A 239 -12.43 24.38 -29.83
C PRO A 239 -13.20 24.78 -28.56
N ARG A 240 -13.89 25.93 -28.57
CA ARG A 240 -14.70 26.35 -27.42
C ARG A 240 -15.85 25.38 -27.17
N ALA A 241 -16.51 24.91 -28.23
CA ALA A 241 -17.58 23.92 -28.14
C ALA A 241 -17.09 22.62 -27.46
N HIS A 242 -15.92 22.12 -27.84
CA HIS A 242 -15.36 20.90 -27.28
C HIS A 242 -14.96 21.10 -25.80
N SER A 243 -14.28 22.19 -25.45
CA SER A 243 -13.95 22.50 -24.06
C SER A 243 -15.20 22.66 -23.18
N LEU A 244 -16.26 23.30 -23.69
CA LEU A 244 -17.54 23.44 -22.98
C LEU A 244 -18.23 22.09 -22.74
N LEU A 245 -18.22 21.19 -23.74
CA LEU A 245 -18.76 19.84 -23.58
C LEU A 245 -18.07 19.09 -22.43
N LEU A 246 -16.74 19.13 -22.39
CA LEU A 246 -15.96 18.47 -21.34
C LEU A 246 -16.18 19.10 -19.97
N ASN A 247 -16.29 20.44 -19.90
CA ASN A 247 -16.59 21.17 -18.66
C ASN A 247 -18.00 20.88 -18.13
N ALA A 248 -19.00 20.76 -18.99
CA ALA A 248 -20.36 20.41 -18.60
C ALA A 248 -20.42 19.01 -17.97
N HIS A 249 -19.75 18.02 -18.58
CA HIS A 249 -19.63 16.67 -18.00
C HIS A 249 -18.88 16.69 -16.67
N LEU A 250 -17.81 17.48 -16.56
CA LEU A 250 -17.03 17.69 -15.34
C LEU A 250 -17.90 18.23 -14.20
N GLN A 251 -18.62 19.32 -14.43
CA GLN A 251 -19.50 19.94 -13.43
C GLN A 251 -20.59 18.97 -12.97
N ARG A 252 -21.20 18.24 -13.91
CA ARG A 252 -22.28 17.30 -13.59
C ARG A 252 -21.82 16.17 -12.67
N TYR A 253 -20.67 15.56 -12.94
CA TYR A 253 -20.19 14.48 -12.09
C TYR A 253 -19.61 15.03 -10.77
N GLN A 254 -19.02 16.22 -10.74
CA GLN A 254 -18.57 16.86 -9.50
C GLN A 254 -19.73 17.13 -8.55
N TYR A 255 -20.89 17.56 -9.06
CA TYR A 255 -22.12 17.69 -8.28
C TYR A 255 -22.53 16.35 -7.67
N ASN A 256 -22.56 15.27 -8.46
CA ASN A 256 -22.87 13.93 -7.96
C ASN A 256 -21.83 13.43 -6.93
N MET A 257 -20.57 13.82 -7.07
CA MET A 257 -19.50 13.44 -6.16
C MET A 257 -19.69 14.02 -4.75
N GLN A 258 -20.39 15.15 -4.59
CA GLN A 258 -20.70 15.73 -3.28
C GLN A 258 -21.57 14.80 -2.41
N SER A 259 -22.34 13.90 -3.04
CA SER A 259 -23.14 12.89 -2.33
C SER A 259 -22.31 11.70 -1.82
N LEU A 260 -21.11 11.48 -2.37
CA LEU A 260 -20.24 10.37 -2.01
C LEU A 260 -19.36 10.74 -0.81
N ARG A 261 -19.76 10.31 0.39
CA ARG A 261 -18.94 10.45 1.59
C ARG A 261 -18.05 9.22 1.80
N PRO A 262 -16.74 9.38 2.04
CA PRO A 262 -15.89 8.29 2.52
C PRO A 262 -16.45 7.76 3.84
N SER A 263 -16.87 6.50 3.86
CA SER A 263 -17.31 5.86 5.10
C SER A 263 -16.08 5.46 5.91
N SER A 264 -16.03 5.84 7.20
CA SER A 264 -14.90 5.55 8.08
C SER A 264 -14.79 4.07 8.49
N THR A 265 -15.82 3.26 8.21
CA THR A 265 -15.95 1.88 8.71
C THR A 265 -15.71 0.80 7.66
N SER A 266 -15.77 1.11 6.36
CA SER A 266 -15.52 0.14 5.29
C SER A 266 -14.06 0.21 4.82
N TYR A 267 -13.37 -0.92 4.77
CA TYR A 267 -12.15 -1.05 3.96
C TYR A 267 -12.49 -0.58 2.54
N GLY A 268 -11.77 0.41 2.02
CA GLY A 268 -12.25 1.40 1.03
C GLY A 268 -12.73 0.93 -0.36
N GLY A 269 -13.00 -0.36 -0.55
CA GLY A 269 -13.51 -0.96 -1.79
C GLY A 269 -14.87 -0.41 -2.22
N ALA A 270 -15.84 -0.25 -1.30
CA ALA A 270 -17.16 0.28 -1.62
C ALA A 270 -17.09 1.74 -2.11
N TYR A 271 -16.30 2.57 -1.42
CA TYR A 271 -16.01 3.95 -1.83
C TYR A 271 -15.33 3.98 -3.21
N THR A 272 -14.32 3.13 -3.42
CA THR A 272 -13.62 3.03 -4.69
C THR A 272 -14.55 2.62 -5.82
N ALA A 273 -15.45 1.65 -5.60
CA ALA A 273 -16.44 1.23 -6.59
C ALA A 273 -17.39 2.35 -6.99
N ALA A 274 -18.00 3.03 -6.01
CA ALA A 274 -18.93 4.12 -6.27
C ALA A 274 -18.26 5.29 -7.01
N LEU A 275 -17.06 5.68 -6.56
CA LEU A 275 -16.30 6.77 -7.18
C LEU A 275 -15.83 6.37 -8.60
N SER A 276 -15.35 5.13 -8.77
CA SER A 276 -14.88 4.61 -10.06
C SER A 276 -16.02 4.55 -11.07
N GLN A 277 -17.20 4.06 -10.66
CA GLN A 277 -18.39 4.06 -11.49
C GLN A 277 -18.77 5.49 -11.92
N LEU A 278 -18.78 6.46 -10.99
CA LEU A 278 -19.13 7.84 -11.29
C LEU A 278 -18.16 8.48 -12.30
N VAL A 279 -16.85 8.37 -12.05
CA VAL A 279 -15.83 9.02 -12.88
C VAL A 279 -15.75 8.35 -14.27
N PHE A 280 -15.64 7.03 -14.34
CA PHE A 280 -15.45 6.36 -15.62
C PHE A 280 -16.71 6.32 -16.48
N SER A 281 -17.91 6.37 -15.88
CA SER A 281 -19.15 6.56 -16.64
C SER A 281 -19.27 7.99 -17.21
N ALA A 282 -18.84 9.00 -16.46
CA ALA A 282 -18.79 10.38 -16.96
C ALA A 282 -17.78 10.52 -18.11
N ILE A 283 -16.59 9.90 -17.98
CA ILE A 283 -15.60 9.84 -19.06
C ILE A 283 -16.16 9.11 -20.29
N ALA A 284 -16.83 7.97 -20.10
CA ALA A 284 -17.47 7.23 -21.19
C ALA A 284 -18.50 8.08 -21.94
N GLN A 285 -19.33 8.83 -21.19
CA GLN A 285 -20.36 9.69 -21.79
C GLN A 285 -19.73 10.87 -22.54
N ALA A 286 -18.76 11.55 -21.95
CA ALA A 286 -18.05 12.64 -22.60
C ALA A 286 -17.35 12.18 -23.89
N ALA A 287 -16.73 10.99 -23.87
CA ALA A 287 -16.11 10.40 -25.05
C ALA A 287 -17.13 10.06 -26.14
N SER A 288 -18.29 9.50 -25.75
CA SER A 288 -19.38 9.18 -26.69
C SER A 288 -19.97 10.44 -27.33
N ASP A 289 -20.21 11.49 -26.53
CA ASP A 289 -20.78 12.75 -27.02
C ASP A 289 -19.78 13.51 -27.90
N SER A 290 -18.50 13.51 -27.51
CA SER A 290 -17.41 14.11 -28.30
C SER A 290 -17.29 13.40 -29.65
N PHE A 291 -17.26 12.07 -29.67
CA PHE A 291 -17.22 11.31 -30.93
C PHE A 291 -18.44 11.56 -31.81
N ALA A 292 -19.63 11.67 -31.24
CA ALA A 292 -20.86 11.90 -31.99
C ALA A 292 -20.90 13.27 -32.69
N ILE A 293 -20.32 14.32 -32.09
CA ILE A 293 -20.37 15.70 -32.60
C ILE A 293 -19.10 16.04 -33.42
N PHE A 294 -17.93 15.62 -32.95
CA PHE A 294 -16.63 15.98 -33.49
C PHE A 294 -15.98 14.89 -34.36
N GLY A 295 -16.52 13.67 -34.36
CA GLY A 295 -15.98 12.57 -35.15
C GLY A 295 -14.57 12.16 -34.70
N LYS A 296 -13.71 11.85 -35.68
CA LYS A 296 -12.31 11.41 -35.46
C LYS A 296 -11.29 12.51 -35.72
N GLU A 297 -11.66 13.76 -35.50
CA GLU A 297 -10.75 14.89 -35.68
C GLU A 297 -9.64 14.85 -34.62
N PRO A 298 -8.35 14.83 -35.01
CA PRO A 298 -7.23 14.50 -34.11
C PRO A 298 -7.04 15.52 -32.97
N ALA A 299 -7.37 16.80 -33.22
CA ALA A 299 -7.26 17.87 -32.24
C ALA A 299 -8.19 17.63 -31.04
N TYR A 300 -9.47 17.37 -31.30
CA TYR A 300 -10.47 17.13 -30.25
C TYR A 300 -10.27 15.78 -29.56
N THR A 301 -9.86 14.73 -30.30
CA THR A 301 -9.53 13.45 -29.66
C THR A 301 -8.35 13.58 -28.70
N SER A 302 -7.35 14.41 -29.03
CA SER A 302 -6.19 14.63 -28.15
C SER A 302 -6.59 15.39 -26.89
N GLU A 303 -7.42 16.44 -27.02
CA GLU A 303 -7.96 17.18 -25.87
C GLU A 303 -8.82 16.28 -24.96
N LEU A 304 -9.64 15.41 -25.53
CA LEU A 304 -10.45 14.43 -24.80
C LEU A 304 -9.56 13.45 -24.00
N VAL A 305 -8.49 12.93 -24.61
CA VAL A 305 -7.55 12.02 -23.93
C VAL A 305 -6.84 12.73 -22.78
N MET A 306 -6.40 13.98 -22.99
CA MET A 306 -5.78 14.80 -21.94
C MET A 306 -6.75 15.06 -20.79
N TRP A 307 -8.00 15.41 -21.10
CA TRP A 307 -9.04 15.61 -20.09
C TRP A 307 -9.34 14.32 -19.32
N ALA A 308 -9.52 13.18 -20.00
CA ALA A 308 -9.78 11.89 -19.36
C ALA A 308 -8.61 11.44 -18.47
N THR A 309 -7.38 11.69 -18.89
CA THR A 309 -6.16 11.44 -18.10
C THR A 309 -6.18 12.27 -16.82
N LYS A 310 -6.46 13.58 -16.92
CA LYS A 310 -6.57 14.49 -15.77
C LYS A 310 -7.67 14.06 -14.79
N GLN A 311 -8.83 13.61 -15.30
CA GLN A 311 -9.90 13.08 -14.44
C GLN A 311 -9.49 11.78 -13.75
N THR A 312 -8.76 10.90 -14.45
CA THR A 312 -8.24 9.64 -13.91
C THR A 312 -7.19 9.90 -12.82
N GLU A 313 -6.34 10.91 -12.99
CA GLU A 313 -5.37 11.34 -11.97
C GLU A 313 -6.07 11.87 -10.71
N ALA A 314 -7.09 12.73 -10.88
CA ALA A 314 -7.89 13.24 -9.76
C ALA A 314 -8.60 12.11 -9.00
N PHE A 315 -9.18 11.17 -9.72
CA PHE A 315 -9.76 9.94 -9.16
C PHE A 315 -8.72 9.15 -8.34
N ALA A 316 -7.54 8.90 -8.91
CA ALA A 316 -6.50 8.14 -8.25
C ALA A 316 -6.02 8.83 -6.97
N LEU A 317 -5.92 10.16 -6.94
CA LEU A 317 -5.59 10.93 -5.74
C LEU A 317 -6.63 10.72 -4.61
N LEU A 318 -7.92 10.74 -4.95
CA LEU A 318 -8.99 10.50 -3.97
C LEU A 318 -8.96 9.08 -3.42
N VAL A 319 -8.81 8.07 -4.29
CA VAL A 319 -8.70 6.66 -3.87
C VAL A 319 -7.46 6.44 -3.02
N LYS A 320 -6.32 7.04 -3.38
CA LYS A 320 -5.11 7.00 -2.55
C LYS A 320 -5.36 7.54 -1.16
N ARG A 321 -5.96 8.74 -1.06
CA ARG A 321 -6.19 9.43 0.21
C ARG A 321 -7.19 8.71 1.10
N HIS A 322 -8.29 8.22 0.52
CA HIS A 322 -9.45 7.77 1.28
C HIS A 322 -9.61 6.25 1.38
N ALA A 323 -8.90 5.46 0.56
CA ALA A 323 -8.95 4.01 0.59
C ALA A 323 -7.58 3.35 0.78
N LEU A 324 -6.59 3.71 -0.05
CA LEU A 324 -5.30 3.01 -0.06
C LEU A 324 -4.38 3.39 1.09
N ALA A 325 -4.30 4.67 1.49
CA ALA A 325 -3.37 5.12 2.52
C ALA A 325 -3.59 4.41 3.87
N SER A 326 -4.85 4.31 4.31
CA SER A 326 -5.19 3.60 5.55
C SER A 326 -4.99 2.09 5.41
N SER A 327 -5.37 1.51 4.28
CA SER A 327 -5.21 0.07 4.03
C SER A 327 -3.73 -0.33 3.96
N ALA A 328 -2.90 0.46 3.29
CA ALA A 328 -1.46 0.23 3.17
C ALA A 328 -0.76 0.35 4.53
N ALA A 329 -1.09 1.38 5.31
CA ALA A 329 -0.50 1.57 6.65
C ALA A 329 -0.85 0.43 7.61
N ALA A 330 -2.03 -0.18 7.49
CA ALA A 330 -2.48 -1.30 8.31
C ALA A 330 -2.03 -2.68 7.78
N GLY A 331 -1.29 -2.76 6.67
CA GLY A 331 -0.93 -4.03 6.01
C GLY A 331 -2.12 -4.74 5.36
N GLY A 332 -3.20 -4.02 5.06
CA GLY A 332 -4.41 -4.50 4.39
C GLY A 332 -4.23 -4.67 2.88
N LEU A 333 -3.37 -5.61 2.48
CA LEU A 333 -3.05 -5.90 1.07
C LEU A 333 -4.30 -6.28 0.26
N ARG A 334 -5.18 -7.13 0.80
CA ARG A 334 -6.48 -7.48 0.17
C ARG A 334 -7.30 -6.25 -0.21
N ALA A 335 -7.48 -5.33 0.73
CA ALA A 335 -8.28 -4.13 0.49
C ALA A 335 -7.64 -3.23 -0.58
N ALA A 336 -6.31 -3.11 -0.58
CA ALA A 336 -5.58 -2.41 -1.61
C ALA A 336 -5.74 -3.07 -2.98
N ALA A 337 -5.62 -4.41 -3.04
CA ALA A 337 -5.78 -5.19 -4.25
C ALA A 337 -7.18 -5.05 -4.85
N GLU A 338 -8.22 -5.17 -4.02
CA GLU A 338 -9.61 -4.97 -4.45
C GLU A 338 -9.85 -3.57 -5.01
N CYS A 339 -9.34 -2.52 -4.35
CA CYS A 339 -9.49 -1.14 -4.84
C CYS A 339 -8.85 -0.94 -6.23
N VAL A 340 -7.63 -1.46 -6.41
CA VAL A 340 -6.93 -1.40 -7.70
C VAL A 340 -7.69 -2.20 -8.76
N GLN A 341 -8.15 -3.40 -8.43
CA GLN A 341 -8.85 -4.26 -9.38
C GLN A 341 -10.18 -3.67 -9.84
N ILE A 342 -10.94 -3.04 -8.93
CA ILE A 342 -12.16 -2.30 -9.25
C ILE A 342 -11.88 -1.16 -10.24
N ALA A 343 -10.82 -0.38 -9.97
CA ALA A 343 -10.47 0.75 -10.82
C ALA A 343 -10.01 0.31 -12.21
N LEU A 344 -9.14 -0.71 -12.28
CA LEU A 344 -8.69 -1.29 -13.55
C LEU A 344 -9.84 -1.94 -14.33
N GLY A 345 -10.79 -2.58 -13.63
CA GLY A 345 -11.99 -3.15 -14.24
C GLY A 345 -12.80 -2.12 -15.02
N HIS A 346 -13.08 -0.94 -14.43
CA HIS A 346 -13.77 0.12 -15.14
C HIS A 346 -12.94 0.75 -16.28
N CYS A 347 -11.62 0.89 -16.12
CA CYS A 347 -10.75 1.34 -17.22
C CYS A 347 -10.72 0.35 -18.40
N SER A 348 -10.76 -0.95 -18.14
CA SER A 348 -10.78 -1.97 -19.21
C SER A 348 -12.02 -1.86 -20.11
N LEU A 349 -13.16 -1.42 -19.56
CA LEU A 349 -14.37 -1.17 -20.34
C LEU A 349 -14.22 0.04 -21.28
N LEU A 350 -13.41 1.02 -20.89
CA LEU A 350 -13.08 2.19 -21.73
C LEU A 350 -12.03 1.86 -22.79
N GLU A 351 -11.09 0.95 -22.48
CA GLU A 351 -10.11 0.44 -23.43
C GLU A 351 -10.77 -0.24 -24.63
N ALA A 352 -11.83 -1.01 -24.40
CA ALA A 352 -12.65 -1.60 -25.46
C ALA A 352 -13.28 -0.54 -26.41
N ARG A 353 -13.36 0.72 -25.98
CA ARG A 353 -13.87 1.87 -26.76
C ARG A 353 -12.75 2.78 -27.28
N GLY A 354 -11.49 2.37 -27.17
CA GLY A 354 -10.33 3.11 -27.70
C GLY A 354 -9.71 4.12 -26.73
N LEU A 355 -10.05 4.09 -25.44
CA LEU A 355 -9.48 5.00 -24.43
C LEU A 355 -8.71 4.21 -23.35
N ALA A 356 -7.38 4.15 -23.51
CA ALA A 356 -6.50 3.38 -22.62
C ALA A 356 -6.04 4.18 -21.40
N LEU A 357 -6.59 3.84 -20.23
CA LEU A 357 -6.33 4.53 -18.96
C LEU A 357 -5.70 3.62 -17.89
N CYS A 358 -5.67 2.30 -18.07
CA CYS A 358 -5.03 1.39 -17.10
C CYS A 358 -3.56 1.75 -16.81
N PRO A 359 -2.70 2.11 -17.80
CA PRO A 359 -1.30 2.46 -17.52
C PRO A 359 -1.14 3.65 -16.57
N VAL A 360 -2.06 4.61 -16.63
CA VAL A 360 -2.08 5.79 -15.73
C VAL A 360 -2.35 5.33 -14.30
N LEU A 361 -3.38 4.50 -14.09
CA LEU A 361 -3.71 3.98 -12.77
C LEU A 361 -2.62 3.08 -12.19
N LEU A 362 -2.04 2.19 -13.00
CA LEU A 362 -0.95 1.31 -12.56
C LEU A 362 0.24 2.14 -12.06
N LYS A 363 0.64 3.17 -12.82
CA LYS A 363 1.73 4.09 -12.42
C LYS A 363 1.40 4.81 -11.12
N LEU A 364 0.17 5.30 -10.97
CA LEU A 364 -0.23 6.05 -9.79
C LEU A 364 -0.32 5.14 -8.56
N PHE A 365 -1.00 4.01 -8.62
CA PHE A 365 -1.21 3.15 -7.44
C PHE A 365 0.01 2.34 -7.02
N ARG A 366 1.04 2.22 -7.87
CA ARG A 366 2.24 1.41 -7.60
C ARG A 366 2.83 1.59 -6.21
N SER A 367 3.18 2.81 -5.82
CA SER A 367 3.84 3.04 -4.53
C SER A 367 2.95 2.69 -3.32
N SER A 368 1.64 2.90 -3.42
CA SER A 368 0.70 2.55 -2.36
C SER A 368 0.52 1.04 -2.22
N VAL A 369 0.57 0.29 -3.34
CA VAL A 369 0.51 -1.18 -3.33
C VAL A 369 1.81 -1.78 -2.84
N GLU A 370 2.96 -1.27 -3.28
CA GLU A 370 4.28 -1.68 -2.77
C GLU A 370 4.36 -1.47 -1.24
N GLN A 371 3.90 -0.31 -0.74
CA GLN A 371 3.80 -0.08 0.70
C GLN A 371 2.89 -1.08 1.43
N ALA A 372 1.74 -1.42 0.84
CA ALA A 372 0.82 -2.40 1.42
C ALA A 372 1.40 -3.82 1.43
N LEU A 373 2.15 -4.18 0.39
CA LEU A 373 2.88 -5.43 0.26
C LEU A 373 3.93 -5.57 1.38
N ASP A 374 4.79 -4.55 1.52
CA ASP A 374 5.86 -4.53 2.52
C ASP A 374 5.30 -4.57 3.95
N ALA A 375 4.25 -3.79 4.22
CA ALA A 375 3.57 -3.80 5.52
C ALA A 375 2.93 -5.16 5.83
N ASN A 376 2.38 -5.85 4.82
CA ASN A 376 1.82 -7.20 5.00
C ASN A 376 2.93 -8.23 5.26
N LEU A 377 4.03 -8.20 4.51
CA LEU A 377 5.19 -9.07 4.75
C LEU A 377 5.76 -8.89 6.16
N LYS A 378 5.92 -7.64 6.61
CA LYS A 378 6.35 -7.32 7.97
C LYS A 378 5.38 -7.87 9.02
N ARG A 379 4.07 -7.74 8.79
CA ARG A 379 3.04 -8.32 9.66
C ARG A 379 3.14 -9.84 9.74
N ILE A 380 3.40 -10.53 8.62
CA ILE A 380 3.61 -11.99 8.61
C ILE A 380 4.84 -12.35 9.44
N GLN A 381 5.95 -11.62 9.27
CA GLN A 381 7.18 -11.82 10.03
C GLN A 381 6.96 -11.63 11.54
N GLU A 382 6.33 -10.54 11.96
CA GLU A 382 6.05 -10.22 13.36
C GLU A 382 5.07 -11.22 13.99
N SER A 383 3.99 -11.57 13.28
CA SER A 383 3.01 -12.55 13.75
C SER A 383 3.63 -13.95 13.88
N THR A 384 4.49 -14.35 12.95
CA THR A 384 5.15 -15.66 13.01
C THR A 384 6.15 -15.69 14.17
N ALA A 385 6.87 -14.59 14.42
CA ALA A 385 7.78 -14.48 15.56
C ALA A 385 7.07 -14.58 16.90
N ALA A 386 5.93 -13.90 17.06
CA ALA A 386 5.15 -13.98 18.29
C ALA A 386 4.60 -15.39 18.53
N LEU A 387 4.22 -16.11 17.46
CA LEU A 387 3.73 -17.49 17.57
C LEU A 387 4.84 -18.48 17.89
N ALA A 388 6.01 -18.33 17.27
CA ALA A 388 7.18 -19.16 17.55
C ALA A 388 7.71 -18.98 18.99
N ALA A 389 7.58 -17.77 19.55
CA ALA A 389 7.90 -17.50 20.95
C ALA A 389 7.03 -18.28 21.96
N ALA A 390 5.83 -18.67 21.55
CA ALA A 390 4.86 -19.40 22.38
C ALA A 390 4.61 -20.85 21.89
N ASP A 391 5.41 -21.33 20.93
CA ASP A 391 5.24 -22.65 20.33
C ASP A 391 5.84 -23.73 21.26
N ASP A 392 5.20 -24.90 21.31
CA ASP A 392 5.67 -26.07 22.06
C ASP A 392 6.56 -27.00 21.21
N TRP A 393 6.68 -26.68 19.92
CA TRP A 393 7.40 -27.43 18.90
C TRP A 393 6.86 -28.84 18.64
N ILE A 394 5.57 -29.07 18.91
CA ILE A 394 4.91 -30.35 18.69
C ILE A 394 4.22 -30.37 17.32
N LEU A 395 4.52 -31.39 16.50
CA LEU A 395 3.89 -31.57 15.20
C LEU A 395 2.44 -32.04 15.35
N THR A 396 1.49 -31.17 15.02
CA THR A 396 0.05 -31.45 15.06
C THR A 396 -0.56 -31.40 13.66
N HIS A 397 -1.67 -32.10 13.46
CA HIS A 397 -2.48 -31.92 12.27
C HIS A 397 -3.14 -30.53 12.29
N PRO A 398 -3.42 -29.93 11.12
CA PRO A 398 -4.07 -28.63 11.09
C PRO A 398 -5.39 -28.69 11.87
N PRO A 399 -5.67 -27.72 12.77
CA PRO A 399 -6.92 -27.71 13.51
C PRO A 399 -8.06 -27.68 12.50
N THR A 400 -9.01 -28.61 12.64
CA THR A 400 -10.17 -28.69 11.76
C THR A 400 -10.89 -27.35 11.83
N ALA A 401 -10.87 -26.58 10.74
CA ALA A 401 -11.38 -25.23 10.74
C ALA A 401 -12.89 -25.22 11.04
N THR A 402 -13.26 -25.02 12.30
CA THR A 402 -14.59 -24.55 12.67
C THR A 402 -14.75 -23.15 12.12
N ARG A 403 -15.41 -23.07 10.96
CA ARG A 403 -15.92 -21.90 10.26
C ARG A 403 -15.84 -20.58 11.07
N GLN A 404 -14.93 -19.70 10.67
CA GLN A 404 -15.13 -18.26 10.78
C GLN A 404 -14.84 -17.62 9.43
N SER A 405 -15.77 -16.74 9.04
CA SER A 405 -15.80 -15.90 7.84
C SER A 405 -16.27 -16.56 6.54
N GLY A 406 -17.48 -16.16 6.12
CA GLY A 406 -18.18 -16.67 4.96
C GLY A 406 -17.54 -16.22 3.65
N ARG A 407 -16.91 -17.14 2.95
CA ARG A 407 -16.94 -17.27 1.48
C ARG A 407 -16.26 -18.58 1.11
N SER A 408 -17.07 -19.62 0.95
CA SER A 408 -16.64 -20.87 0.33
C SER A 408 -16.55 -20.65 -1.18
N SER A 409 -15.35 -20.55 -1.71
CA SER A 409 -15.10 -20.82 -3.14
C SER A 409 -15.24 -22.32 -3.35
N SER A 410 -16.33 -22.72 -4.01
CA SER A 410 -16.78 -24.10 -4.20
C SER A 410 -15.98 -24.90 -5.24
N THR A 411 -14.67 -24.71 -5.34
CA THR A 411 -13.83 -25.38 -6.37
C THR A 411 -12.61 -26.13 -5.84
N SER A 412 -12.42 -26.27 -4.52
CA SER A 412 -11.25 -27.00 -3.98
C SER A 412 -11.56 -28.15 -3.02
N LEU A 413 -12.84 -28.53 -2.83
CA LEU A 413 -13.22 -29.65 -1.95
C LEU A 413 -12.64 -31.02 -2.40
N GLY A 414 -12.19 -31.16 -3.65
CA GLY A 414 -11.66 -32.43 -4.18
C GLY A 414 -10.23 -32.78 -3.76
N ASN A 415 -9.40 -31.79 -3.34
CA ASN A 415 -7.97 -32.01 -3.05
C ASN A 415 -7.58 -31.78 -1.59
N ALA A 416 -8.49 -31.29 -0.74
CA ALA A 416 -8.20 -30.98 0.66
C ALA A 416 -8.03 -32.24 1.57
N MET A 417 -8.40 -33.42 1.07
CA MET A 417 -8.30 -34.69 1.82
C MET A 417 -6.94 -35.39 1.69
N ALA A 418 -6.04 -34.95 0.80
CA ALA A 418 -4.91 -35.81 0.39
C ALA A 418 -3.63 -35.66 1.22
N PHE A 419 -3.36 -34.54 1.89
CA PHE A 419 -2.11 -34.37 2.66
C PHE A 419 -2.27 -33.40 3.84
N GLN A 420 -2.83 -33.88 4.95
CA GLN A 420 -2.73 -33.16 6.23
C GLN A 420 -1.33 -33.36 6.81
N HIS A 421 -0.36 -32.61 6.29
CA HIS A 421 0.97 -32.61 6.85
C HIS A 421 0.94 -32.13 8.30
N LYS A 422 1.69 -32.82 9.17
CA LYS A 422 1.90 -32.38 10.55
C LYS A 422 2.93 -31.25 10.56
N LEU A 423 2.60 -30.16 11.25
CA LEU A 423 3.44 -28.98 11.45
C LEU A 423 3.22 -28.47 12.87
N THR A 424 4.13 -27.66 13.38
CA THR A 424 3.89 -26.95 14.65
C THR A 424 2.89 -25.80 14.48
N THR A 425 2.42 -25.22 15.59
CA THR A 425 1.40 -24.17 15.56
C THR A 425 1.89 -22.93 14.80
N SER A 426 3.14 -22.52 15.00
CA SER A 426 3.74 -21.40 14.27
C SER A 426 3.87 -21.67 12.77
N ALA A 427 4.29 -22.88 12.38
CA ALA A 427 4.46 -23.26 10.98
C ALA A 427 3.13 -23.37 10.23
N HIS A 428 2.07 -23.90 10.86
CA HIS A 428 0.71 -23.90 10.29
C HIS A 428 0.23 -22.48 10.03
N ARG A 429 0.38 -21.58 11.01
CA ARG A 429 -0.06 -20.19 10.87
C ARG A 429 0.76 -19.43 9.84
N PHE A 430 2.07 -19.65 9.79
CA PHE A 430 2.92 -19.10 8.74
C PHE A 430 2.44 -19.54 7.35
N ASN A 431 2.25 -20.85 7.12
CA ASN A 431 1.75 -21.37 5.85
C ASN A 431 0.38 -20.77 5.45
N LEU A 432 -0.55 -20.66 6.41
CA LEU A 432 -1.86 -20.03 6.15
C LEU A 432 -1.72 -18.56 5.74
N MET A 433 -0.92 -17.79 6.47
CA MET A 433 -0.69 -16.38 6.15
C MET A 433 -0.03 -16.20 4.78
N VAL A 434 0.88 -17.10 4.39
CA VAL A 434 1.50 -17.08 3.06
C VAL A 434 0.50 -17.45 1.96
N GLN A 435 -0.39 -18.41 2.21
CA GLN A 435 -1.46 -18.76 1.27
C GLN A 435 -2.41 -17.58 1.04
N ASP A 436 -2.85 -16.92 2.12
CA ASP A 436 -3.68 -15.71 2.06
C ASP A 436 -2.96 -14.59 1.31
N PHE A 437 -1.66 -14.40 1.58
CA PHE A 437 -0.83 -13.41 0.91
C PHE A 437 -0.78 -13.61 -0.61
N PHE A 438 -0.53 -14.84 -1.09
CA PHE A 438 -0.52 -15.10 -2.53
C PHE A 438 -1.91 -14.98 -3.17
N GLU A 439 -2.99 -15.22 -2.42
CA GLU A 439 -4.36 -14.95 -2.91
C GLU A 439 -4.61 -13.45 -3.06
N ASP A 440 -4.12 -12.64 -2.13
CA ASP A 440 -4.24 -11.18 -2.18
C ASP A 440 -3.37 -10.55 -3.29
N VAL A 441 -2.21 -11.15 -3.60
CA VAL A 441 -1.32 -10.69 -4.70
C VAL A 441 -1.80 -11.14 -6.08
N GLY A 442 -2.54 -12.25 -6.19
CA GLY A 442 -3.02 -12.80 -7.48
C GLY A 442 -3.74 -11.77 -8.38
N PRO A 443 -4.68 -10.97 -7.86
CA PRO A 443 -5.31 -9.86 -8.60
C PRO A 443 -4.36 -8.78 -9.13
N LEU A 444 -3.14 -8.67 -8.58
CA LEU A 444 -2.16 -7.62 -8.86
C LEU A 444 -1.09 -8.04 -9.89
N LEU A 445 -1.28 -9.16 -10.60
CA LEU A 445 -0.34 -9.64 -11.62
C LEU A 445 -0.05 -8.61 -12.72
N SER A 446 -1.03 -7.76 -13.06
CA SER A 446 -0.86 -6.65 -14.02
C SER A 446 0.18 -5.61 -13.59
N MET A 447 0.50 -5.53 -12.30
CA MET A 447 1.49 -4.60 -11.75
C MET A 447 2.93 -5.13 -11.80
N GLN A 448 3.13 -6.39 -12.21
CA GLN A 448 4.45 -7.02 -12.34
C GLN A 448 5.26 -7.05 -11.03
N LEU A 449 4.57 -7.21 -9.89
CA LEU A 449 5.17 -7.26 -8.55
C LEU A 449 5.73 -8.64 -8.16
N GLY A 450 5.77 -9.61 -9.10
CA GLY A 450 6.13 -11.00 -8.83
C GLY A 450 7.52 -11.17 -8.21
N GLY A 451 8.54 -10.49 -8.76
CA GLY A 451 9.90 -10.55 -8.22
C GLY A 451 10.01 -10.00 -6.79
N GLN A 452 9.43 -8.82 -6.54
CA GLN A 452 9.39 -8.21 -5.20
C GLN A 452 8.62 -9.08 -4.19
N THR A 453 7.52 -9.68 -4.62
CA THR A 453 6.71 -10.59 -3.79
C THR A 453 7.50 -11.82 -3.36
N LEU A 454 8.23 -12.45 -4.29
CA LEU A 454 9.04 -13.63 -4.01
C LEU A 454 10.26 -13.29 -3.15
N GLU A 455 10.93 -12.16 -3.41
CA GLU A 455 12.08 -11.72 -2.60
C GLU A 455 11.66 -11.39 -1.17
N GLY A 456 10.61 -10.59 -0.99
CA GLY A 456 10.11 -10.24 0.33
C GLY A 456 9.64 -11.46 1.12
N LEU A 457 8.98 -12.43 0.48
CA LEU A 457 8.62 -13.69 1.15
C LEU A 457 9.85 -14.55 1.49
N PHE A 458 10.88 -14.56 0.64
CA PHE A 458 12.14 -15.23 0.95
C PHE A 458 12.79 -14.62 2.20
N GLU A 459 12.81 -13.28 2.32
CA GLU A 459 13.34 -12.60 3.52
C GLU A 459 12.56 -12.97 4.79
N VAL A 460 11.22 -13.00 4.71
CA VAL A 460 10.37 -13.42 5.83
C VAL A 460 10.66 -14.88 6.21
N PHE A 461 10.75 -15.79 5.23
CA PHE A 461 11.09 -17.19 5.49
C PHE A 461 12.50 -17.34 6.07
N ASN A 462 13.48 -16.60 5.56
CA ASN A 462 14.84 -16.60 6.08
C ASN A 462 14.88 -16.09 7.53
N SER A 463 14.09 -15.06 7.86
CA SER A 463 13.91 -14.60 9.24
C SER A 463 13.24 -15.64 10.13
N TYR A 464 12.29 -16.42 9.61
CA TYR A 464 11.69 -17.53 10.33
C TYR A 464 12.72 -18.64 10.60
N VAL A 465 13.52 -19.03 9.61
CA VAL A 465 14.57 -20.04 9.79
C VAL A 465 15.65 -19.56 10.78
N SER A 466 16.10 -18.31 10.70
CA SER A 466 17.04 -17.75 11.69
C SER A 466 16.49 -17.79 13.12
N MET A 467 15.17 -17.71 13.28
CA MET A 467 14.52 -17.83 14.58
C MET A 467 14.45 -19.29 15.05
N LEU A 468 14.22 -20.24 14.13
CA LEU A 468 14.33 -21.66 14.45
C LEU A 468 15.76 -22.04 14.85
N MET A 469 16.78 -21.43 14.24
CA MET A 469 18.18 -21.60 14.65
C MET A 469 18.40 -21.13 16.09
N LYS A 470 17.78 -20.02 16.49
CA LYS A 470 17.84 -19.49 17.87
C LYS A 470 17.06 -20.31 18.89
N ALA A 471 16.18 -21.20 18.43
CA ALA A 471 15.44 -22.12 19.29
C ALA A 471 16.23 -23.39 19.63
N LEU A 472 17.31 -23.67 18.89
CA LEU A 472 18.21 -24.80 19.16
C LEU A 472 19.06 -24.53 20.42
N PRO A 473 19.29 -25.51 21.31
CA PRO A 473 20.15 -25.30 22.48
C PRO A 473 21.59 -24.88 22.10
N GLY A 474 22.31 -24.19 22.98
CA GLY A 474 23.69 -23.74 22.70
C GLY A 474 23.83 -22.56 21.71
N SER A 475 22.78 -22.14 21.02
CA SER A 475 22.85 -21.01 20.06
C SER A 475 22.95 -19.61 20.71
N MET A 476 22.79 -19.49 22.03
CA MET A 476 22.79 -18.21 22.75
C MET A 476 24.18 -17.72 23.14
N GLU A 477 25.22 -18.56 23.08
CA GLU A 477 26.55 -18.19 23.58
C GLU A 477 27.37 -17.32 22.60
N GLU A 478 27.08 -17.35 21.30
CA GLU A 478 27.80 -16.57 20.28
C GLU A 478 27.28 -15.11 20.08
N GLU A 479 26.09 -14.74 20.58
CA GLU A 479 25.43 -13.46 20.24
C GLU A 479 25.53 -12.33 21.30
N ALA A 480 26.40 -12.45 22.31
CA ALA A 480 26.58 -11.38 23.32
C ALA A 480 27.25 -10.08 22.81
N SER A 481 27.47 -9.93 21.49
CA SER A 481 28.26 -8.83 20.90
C SER A 481 27.53 -7.93 19.89
N PHE A 482 26.24 -8.12 19.61
CA PHE A 482 25.47 -7.21 18.73
C PHE A 482 24.24 -6.61 19.40
N GLU A 483 24.44 -5.48 20.08
CA GLU A 483 23.39 -4.57 20.53
C GLU A 483 22.64 -4.00 19.32
N GLY A 484 21.49 -4.58 18.97
CA GLY A 484 20.63 -3.99 17.92
C GLY A 484 19.36 -4.78 17.56
N SER A 485 19.33 -6.09 17.81
CA SER A 485 18.14 -6.91 17.59
C SER A 485 17.48 -7.20 18.93
N GLY A 486 16.42 -6.46 19.27
CA GLY A 486 15.69 -6.68 20.52
C GLY A 486 15.37 -8.16 20.70
N ASN A 487 15.86 -8.75 21.80
CA ASN A 487 15.74 -10.16 22.15
C ASN A 487 14.29 -10.64 21.98
N LYS A 488 13.99 -11.22 20.81
CA LYS A 488 12.75 -11.98 20.61
C LYS A 488 12.96 -13.28 21.37
N ILE A 489 12.36 -13.37 22.54
CA ILE A 489 12.36 -14.57 23.38
C ILE A 489 11.73 -15.68 22.55
N VAL A 490 12.49 -16.70 22.18
CA VAL A 490 12.00 -17.89 21.46
C VAL A 490 12.00 -19.05 22.46
N GLN A 491 10.96 -19.88 22.46
CA GLN A 491 10.91 -21.07 23.31
C GLN A 491 11.99 -22.07 22.85
N MET A 492 12.79 -22.59 23.78
CA MET A 492 13.87 -23.53 23.43
C MET A 492 13.31 -24.91 23.06
N ALA A 493 13.92 -25.54 22.05
CA ALA A 493 13.69 -26.93 21.70
C ALA A 493 14.61 -27.83 22.53
N GLU A 494 14.19 -28.13 23.75
CA GLU A 494 15.00 -28.88 24.73
C GLU A 494 15.20 -30.35 24.33
N THR A 495 14.21 -30.94 23.66
CA THR A 495 14.27 -32.35 23.25
C THR A 495 14.70 -32.52 21.79
N GLU A 496 15.42 -33.59 21.49
CA GLU A 496 15.77 -33.96 20.10
C GLU A 496 14.52 -34.08 19.19
N ALA A 497 13.38 -34.51 19.74
CA ALA A 497 12.12 -34.56 19.02
C ALA A 497 11.63 -33.16 18.59
N GLN A 498 11.71 -32.18 19.49
CA GLN A 498 11.39 -30.79 19.17
C GLN A 498 12.37 -30.20 18.16
N GLN A 499 13.68 -30.48 18.31
CA GLN A 499 14.71 -29.97 17.38
C GLN A 499 14.53 -30.55 15.97
N ILE A 500 14.24 -31.85 15.86
CA ILE A 500 13.91 -32.50 14.59
C ILE A 500 12.57 -31.98 14.03
N ALA A 501 11.61 -31.61 14.89
CA ALA A 501 10.36 -30.97 14.46
C ALA A 501 10.60 -29.59 13.82
N LEU A 502 11.57 -28.79 14.31
CA LEU A 502 11.96 -27.53 13.67
C LEU A 502 12.45 -27.77 12.23
N LEU A 503 13.31 -28.77 12.05
CA LEU A 503 13.81 -29.19 10.74
C LEU A 503 12.69 -29.71 9.83
N ALA A 504 11.73 -30.46 10.39
CA ALA A 504 10.57 -30.97 9.68
C ALA A 504 9.66 -29.85 9.15
N ASN A 505 9.41 -28.83 9.98
CA ASN A 505 8.67 -27.63 9.58
C ASN A 505 9.37 -26.91 8.42
N ALA A 506 10.64 -26.54 8.61
CA ALA A 506 11.40 -25.74 7.64
C ALA A 506 11.55 -26.48 6.29
N SER A 507 11.84 -27.78 6.34
CA SER A 507 11.98 -28.61 5.14
C SER A 507 10.65 -28.76 4.37
N LEU A 508 9.52 -28.95 5.07
CA LEU A 508 8.21 -29.04 4.43
C LEU A 508 7.80 -27.72 3.77
N LEU A 509 8.03 -26.61 4.47
CA LEU A 509 7.71 -25.28 3.96
C LEU A 509 8.52 -24.97 2.70
N ALA A 510 9.83 -25.20 2.73
CA ALA A 510 10.73 -24.90 1.61
C ALA A 510 10.53 -25.82 0.40
N ASP A 511 10.27 -27.12 0.60
CA ASP A 511 10.24 -28.08 -0.51
C ASP A 511 8.88 -28.16 -1.23
N ASP A 512 7.77 -28.07 -0.49
CA ASP A 512 6.41 -28.25 -1.04
C ASP A 512 5.51 -27.02 -0.84
N LEU A 513 5.27 -26.59 0.40
CA LEU A 513 4.17 -25.67 0.70
C LEU A 513 4.37 -24.28 0.08
N LEU A 514 5.54 -23.67 0.26
CA LEU A 514 5.83 -22.34 -0.29
C LEU A 514 5.95 -22.37 -1.83
N PRO A 515 6.68 -23.31 -2.47
CA PRO A 515 6.67 -23.46 -3.92
C PRO A 515 5.27 -23.65 -4.51
N ARG A 516 4.42 -24.47 -3.85
CA ARG A 516 3.04 -24.69 -4.29
C ARG A 516 2.20 -23.43 -4.20
N ALA A 517 2.35 -22.64 -3.13
CA ALA A 517 1.64 -21.37 -2.99
C ALA A 517 2.09 -20.35 -4.07
N ALA A 518 3.39 -20.29 -4.37
CA ALA A 518 3.96 -19.42 -5.40
C ALA A 518 3.48 -19.76 -6.83
N MET A 519 3.03 -20.99 -7.10
CA MET A 519 2.43 -21.34 -8.40
C MET A 519 1.21 -20.47 -8.74
N LYS A 520 0.51 -19.92 -7.73
CA LYS A 520 -0.62 -18.99 -7.93
C LYS A 520 -0.22 -17.70 -8.66
N LEU A 521 1.07 -17.32 -8.64
CA LEU A 521 1.57 -16.14 -9.36
C LEU A 521 1.87 -16.40 -10.85
N SER A 522 1.78 -17.65 -11.32
CA SER A 522 2.02 -17.95 -12.74
C SER A 522 0.83 -17.51 -13.59
N PRO A 523 1.05 -16.90 -14.79
CA PRO A 523 -0.01 -16.47 -15.70
C PRO A 523 -0.94 -17.59 -16.22
N ALA A 524 -0.67 -18.85 -15.88
CA ALA A 524 -1.31 -20.03 -16.45
C ALA A 524 -2.74 -20.33 -15.97
N ASN A 525 -3.27 -19.62 -14.97
CA ASN A 525 -4.60 -19.91 -14.41
C ASN A 525 -5.77 -19.08 -15.01
N GLN A 526 -5.53 -18.30 -16.07
CA GLN A 526 -6.59 -17.52 -16.73
C GLN A 526 -7.12 -18.11 -18.05
N SER A 527 -6.57 -19.21 -18.57
CA SER A 527 -7.07 -19.86 -19.79
C SER A 527 -7.40 -21.34 -19.59
N THR A 528 -8.60 -21.61 -19.09
CA THR A 528 -9.28 -22.89 -19.32
C THR A 528 -9.57 -22.99 -20.82
N TYR A 529 -8.76 -23.73 -21.59
CA TYR A 529 -9.10 -24.50 -22.81
C TYR A 529 -7.82 -24.87 -23.56
N ASN A 530 -7.30 -26.07 -23.28
CA ASN A 530 -6.88 -27.08 -24.26
C ASN A 530 -5.93 -28.09 -23.59
N GLY A 531 -6.34 -29.35 -23.63
CA GLY A 531 -5.56 -30.47 -23.15
C GLY A 531 -4.42 -30.77 -24.11
N ASP A 532 -3.19 -30.56 -23.65
CA ASP A 532 -2.04 -31.44 -23.86
C ASP A 532 -0.77 -30.72 -23.38
N THR A 533 -0.36 -30.85 -22.12
CA THR A 533 0.96 -30.36 -21.68
C THR A 533 1.38 -30.95 -20.33
N ARG A 534 1.74 -32.25 -20.30
CA ARG A 534 2.48 -32.82 -19.15
C ARG A 534 4.00 -32.62 -19.26
N ARG A 535 4.55 -32.43 -20.47
CA ARG A 535 6.01 -32.31 -20.69
C ARG A 535 6.53 -30.86 -20.78
N GLU A 536 5.69 -29.87 -21.10
CA GLU A 536 6.09 -28.45 -21.13
C GLU A 536 6.08 -27.74 -19.77
N ARG A 537 5.48 -28.33 -18.72
CA ARG A 537 5.39 -27.71 -17.39
C ARG A 537 6.74 -27.60 -16.67
N GLN A 538 7.71 -28.46 -16.98
CA GLN A 538 8.99 -28.52 -16.26
C GLN A 538 9.96 -27.37 -16.59
N ASN A 539 9.73 -26.62 -17.66
CA ASN A 539 10.68 -25.59 -18.12
C ASN A 539 10.21 -24.14 -17.96
N ARG A 540 9.03 -23.88 -17.39
CA ARG A 540 8.37 -22.57 -17.55
C ARG A 540 8.76 -21.47 -16.55
N HIS A 541 9.50 -21.71 -15.47
CA HIS A 541 9.83 -20.64 -14.50
C HIS A 541 11.24 -20.77 -13.89
N PRO A 542 12.29 -20.20 -14.50
CA PRO A 542 13.65 -20.19 -13.93
C PRO A 542 13.70 -19.46 -12.58
N GLU A 543 12.96 -18.36 -12.43
CA GLU A 543 12.89 -17.58 -11.19
C GLU A 543 12.33 -18.38 -10.01
N GLN A 544 11.26 -19.17 -10.22
CA GLN A 544 10.71 -20.02 -9.17
C GLN A 544 11.64 -21.17 -8.78
N ARG A 545 12.41 -21.70 -9.74
CA ARG A 545 13.44 -22.73 -9.47
C ARG A 545 14.56 -22.14 -8.62
N GLU A 546 15.05 -20.96 -8.98
CA GLU A 546 16.10 -20.29 -8.23
C GLU A 546 15.62 -19.89 -6.83
N TRP A 547 14.40 -19.38 -6.72
CA TRP A 547 13.76 -19.09 -5.46
C TRP A 547 13.64 -20.34 -4.58
N LYS A 548 13.19 -21.48 -5.12
CA LYS A 548 13.15 -22.76 -4.39
C LYS A 548 14.54 -23.18 -3.88
N LYS A 549 15.60 -23.04 -4.68
CA LYS A 549 16.97 -23.33 -4.23
C LYS A 549 17.39 -22.43 -3.06
N ARG A 550 17.06 -21.14 -3.12
CA ARG A 550 17.35 -20.21 -2.02
C ARG A 550 16.61 -20.60 -0.74
N LEU A 551 15.34 -21.00 -0.83
CA LEU A 551 14.59 -21.52 0.33
C LEU A 551 15.28 -22.75 0.93
N VAL A 552 15.68 -23.72 0.09
CA VAL A 552 16.40 -24.93 0.53
C VAL A 552 17.73 -24.57 1.19
N SER A 553 18.49 -23.63 0.63
CA SER A 553 19.75 -23.14 1.22
C SER A 553 19.57 -22.51 2.61
N SER A 554 18.47 -21.79 2.84
CA SER A 554 18.13 -21.32 4.20
C SER A 554 17.88 -22.49 5.15
N VAL A 555 17.19 -23.54 4.72
CA VAL A 555 16.96 -24.75 5.53
C VAL A 555 18.27 -25.50 5.79
N ASP A 556 19.19 -25.55 4.82
CA ASP A 556 20.47 -26.23 4.99
C ASP A 556 21.33 -25.55 6.06
N ARG A 557 21.29 -24.21 6.19
CA ARG A 557 21.89 -23.51 7.33
C ARG A 557 21.36 -24.00 8.68
N LEU A 558 20.06 -24.23 8.80
CA LEU A 558 19.47 -24.77 10.04
C LEU A 558 19.93 -26.20 10.31
N LYS A 559 20.03 -27.04 9.25
CA LYS A 559 20.58 -28.40 9.38
C LYS A 559 22.04 -28.38 9.82
N ASP A 560 22.85 -27.50 9.25
CA ASP A 560 24.27 -27.39 9.58
C ASP A 560 24.45 -26.95 11.04
N THR A 561 23.66 -25.97 11.54
CA THR A 561 23.67 -25.57 12.96
C THR A 561 23.26 -26.73 13.88
N PHE A 562 22.19 -27.45 13.53
CA PHE A 562 21.76 -28.63 14.27
C PHE A 562 22.83 -29.73 14.31
N CYS A 563 23.45 -30.04 13.17
CA CYS A 563 24.49 -31.07 13.08
C CYS A 563 25.75 -30.66 13.85
N ARG A 564 26.16 -29.38 13.74
CA ARG A 564 27.30 -28.83 14.50
C ARG A 564 27.06 -28.96 16.00
N GLN A 565 25.89 -28.56 16.48
CA GLN A 565 25.56 -28.64 17.90
C GLN A 565 25.61 -30.09 18.40
N HIS A 566 24.95 -31.01 17.72
CA HIS A 566 24.96 -32.41 18.15
C HIS A 566 26.31 -33.12 18.00
N ALA A 567 27.17 -32.65 17.10
CA ALA A 567 28.55 -33.10 17.01
C ALA A 567 29.37 -32.58 18.19
N LEU A 568 29.22 -31.30 18.57
CA LEU A 568 29.87 -30.74 19.75
C LEU A 568 29.44 -31.46 21.03
N ASP A 569 28.14 -31.69 21.22
CA ASP A 569 27.59 -32.44 22.36
C ASP A 569 28.08 -33.89 22.44
N LEU A 570 28.58 -34.45 21.33
CA LEU A 570 29.10 -35.82 21.26
C LEU A 570 30.61 -35.86 21.50
N ILE A 571 31.34 -34.86 21.01
CA ILE A 571 32.80 -34.82 21.06
C ILE A 571 33.30 -34.21 22.36
N PHE A 572 32.59 -33.23 22.91
CA PHE A 572 32.99 -32.50 24.11
C PHE A 572 32.04 -32.74 25.27
N THR A 573 32.62 -32.82 26.47
CA THR A 573 31.89 -32.83 27.74
C THR A 573 31.32 -31.43 28.04
N GLU A 574 30.37 -31.35 29.00
CA GLU A 574 29.86 -30.07 29.51
C GLU A 574 30.96 -29.17 30.12
N GLU A 575 32.11 -29.75 30.49
CA GLU A 575 33.28 -29.04 31.03
C GLU A 575 34.28 -28.60 29.94
N GLY A 576 34.00 -28.93 28.67
CA GLY A 576 34.82 -28.57 27.51
C GLY A 576 35.99 -29.52 27.22
N GLU A 577 36.13 -30.61 27.96
CA GLU A 577 37.11 -31.66 27.68
C GLU A 577 36.65 -32.56 26.53
N SER A 578 37.58 -32.94 25.64
CA SER A 578 37.29 -33.85 24.52
C SER A 578 37.15 -35.30 25.03
N HIS A 579 36.06 -35.96 24.63
CA HIS A 579 35.87 -37.41 24.77
C HIS A 579 36.89 -38.21 23.93
N LEU A 580 37.57 -37.56 22.99
CA LEU A 580 38.59 -38.13 22.14
C LEU A 580 39.99 -37.69 22.61
N THR A 581 40.71 -38.56 23.31
CA THR A 581 42.12 -38.35 23.68
C THR A 581 43.01 -39.42 23.04
N ALA A 582 44.17 -39.01 22.50
CA ALA A 582 45.13 -39.90 21.86
C ALA A 582 45.61 -41.03 22.81
N ASP A 583 45.69 -40.72 24.12
CA ASP A 583 46.05 -41.67 25.18
C ASP A 583 45.16 -42.92 25.23
N VAL A 584 43.87 -42.79 24.87
CA VAL A 584 42.92 -43.91 24.86
C VAL A 584 43.34 -44.97 23.84
N TYR A 585 43.88 -44.55 22.70
CA TYR A 585 44.32 -45.46 21.63
C TYR A 585 45.76 -45.93 21.81
N MET A 586 46.62 -45.09 22.39
CA MET A 586 48.03 -45.41 22.64
C MET A 586 48.24 -46.48 23.71
N ASN A 587 47.34 -46.59 24.68
CA ASN A 587 47.48 -47.51 25.81
C ASN A 587 46.77 -48.86 25.63
N MET A 588 46.11 -49.11 24.48
CA MET A 588 45.34 -50.34 24.25
C MET A 588 46.19 -51.62 24.14
N ASP A 589 47.41 -51.53 23.59
CA ASP A 589 48.29 -52.71 23.43
C ASP A 589 48.87 -53.22 24.77
N GLY A 590 48.77 -52.43 25.85
CA GLY A 590 49.33 -52.76 27.16
C GLY A 590 48.44 -53.66 28.04
N ASN A 591 47.15 -53.81 27.69
CA ASN A 591 46.14 -54.51 28.49
C ASN A 591 45.52 -55.66 27.68
N MET A 592 46.26 -56.77 27.53
CA MET A 592 45.88 -57.91 26.67
C MET A 592 44.73 -58.78 27.22
N ASP A 593 44.39 -58.68 28.51
CA ASP A 593 43.47 -59.62 29.19
C ASP A 593 41.98 -59.25 29.06
N GLU A 594 41.63 -58.06 28.54
CA GLU A 594 40.25 -57.56 28.38
C GLU A 594 40.02 -56.91 26.99
N PHE A 595 40.52 -57.51 25.90
CA PHE A 595 40.29 -56.94 24.57
C PHE A 595 38.91 -57.32 23.99
N GLU A 596 37.96 -56.38 24.01
CA GLU A 596 36.65 -56.54 23.39
C GLU A 596 36.62 -55.98 21.94
N TRP A 597 35.99 -56.71 21.02
CA TRP A 597 35.90 -56.38 19.58
C TRP A 597 34.89 -55.26 19.25
N PHE A 598 34.75 -54.25 20.12
CA PHE A 598 33.82 -53.15 19.90
C PHE A 598 34.51 -51.93 19.28
N PRO A 599 33.79 -51.11 18.48
CA PRO A 599 34.26 -49.79 18.05
C PRO A 599 34.68 -48.92 19.23
N SER A 600 35.49 -47.89 19.01
CA SER A 600 35.85 -46.99 20.11
C SER A 600 34.61 -46.31 20.73
N PRO A 601 34.67 -45.92 22.02
CA PRO A 601 33.50 -45.43 22.76
C PRO A 601 32.72 -44.32 22.05
N ILE A 602 33.42 -43.36 21.44
CA ILE A 602 32.81 -42.25 20.69
C ILE A 602 31.99 -42.73 19.48
N PHE A 603 32.42 -43.79 18.79
CA PHE A 603 31.66 -44.37 17.67
C PHE A 603 30.50 -45.23 18.15
N GLN A 604 30.61 -45.86 19.33
CA GLN A 604 29.46 -46.53 19.96
C GLN A 604 28.38 -45.51 20.34
N GLU A 605 28.78 -44.39 20.95
CA GLU A 605 27.87 -43.29 21.29
C GLU A 605 27.25 -42.65 20.04
N LEU A 606 28.05 -42.43 18.98
CA LEU A 606 27.55 -41.96 17.69
C LEU A 606 26.49 -42.92 17.13
N PHE A 607 26.75 -44.24 17.16
CA PHE A 607 25.80 -45.24 16.67
C PHE A 607 24.49 -45.24 17.47
N VAL A 608 24.57 -45.15 18.80
CA VAL A 608 23.39 -45.05 19.67
C VAL A 608 22.61 -43.76 19.37
N LYS A 609 23.29 -42.62 19.25
CA LYS A 609 22.69 -41.32 18.93
C LYS A 609 22.02 -41.33 17.56
N LEU A 610 22.68 -41.85 16.53
CA LEU A 610 22.12 -41.97 15.18
C LEU A 610 20.87 -42.86 15.15
N ASN A 611 20.86 -44.00 15.85
CA ASN A 611 19.67 -44.86 15.91
C ASN A 611 18.49 -44.18 16.64
N ARG A 612 18.77 -43.50 17.75
CA ARG A 612 17.77 -42.72 18.49
C ARG A 612 17.17 -41.62 17.61
N MET A 613 18.02 -40.82 16.96
CA MET A 613 17.58 -39.75 16.07
C MET A 613 16.88 -40.28 14.82
N ALA A 614 17.28 -41.44 14.29
CA ALA A 614 16.62 -42.08 13.17
C ALA A 614 15.18 -42.51 13.51
N SER A 615 14.97 -43.07 14.71
CA SER A 615 13.63 -43.42 15.20
C SER A 615 12.72 -42.19 15.28
N ILE A 616 13.24 -41.09 15.85
CA ILE A 616 12.49 -39.83 15.98
C ILE A 616 12.22 -39.23 14.60
N ALA A 617 13.22 -39.18 13.72
CA ALA A 617 13.11 -38.63 12.38
C ALA A 617 12.10 -39.41 11.51
N ALA A 618 11.99 -40.72 11.68
CA ALA A 618 10.97 -41.52 10.99
C ALA A 618 9.53 -41.07 11.35
N GLU A 619 9.30 -40.67 12.59
CA GLU A 619 8.00 -40.14 13.04
C GLU A 619 7.75 -38.68 12.60
N MET A 620 8.80 -37.86 12.53
CA MET A 620 8.68 -36.45 12.15
C MET A 620 8.58 -36.24 10.63
N PHE A 621 9.22 -37.10 9.84
CA PHE A 621 9.26 -37.04 8.37
C PHE A 621 8.38 -38.10 7.68
N VAL A 622 7.21 -38.43 8.25
CA VAL A 622 6.29 -39.43 7.67
C VAL A 622 5.98 -39.12 6.19
N GLY A 623 6.18 -40.13 5.33
CA GLY A 623 6.00 -40.04 3.88
C GLY A 623 7.13 -39.31 3.14
N ARG A 624 8.21 -38.95 3.83
CA ARG A 624 9.35 -38.20 3.29
C ARG A 624 10.67 -38.69 3.89
N GLU A 625 10.89 -40.01 3.87
CA GLU A 625 12.04 -40.64 4.54
C GLU A 625 13.39 -40.09 4.05
N ARG A 626 13.44 -39.61 2.80
CA ARG A 626 14.65 -38.97 2.23
C ARG A 626 15.20 -37.84 3.10
N PHE A 627 14.35 -37.03 3.74
CA PHE A 627 14.83 -35.94 4.61
C PHE A 627 15.52 -36.49 5.87
N ALA A 628 14.98 -37.57 6.46
CA ALA A 628 15.60 -38.24 7.60
C ALA A 628 16.97 -38.83 7.21
N THR A 629 17.06 -39.53 6.07
CA THR A 629 18.33 -40.08 5.59
C THR A 629 19.37 -39.00 5.32
N LEU A 630 18.99 -37.91 4.65
CA LEU A 630 19.90 -36.79 4.39
C LEU A 630 20.38 -36.11 5.68
N LEU A 631 19.51 -35.96 6.67
CA LEU A 631 19.87 -35.40 7.97
C LEU A 631 20.89 -36.27 8.70
N LEU A 632 20.66 -37.58 8.76
CA LEU A 632 21.57 -38.52 9.44
C LEU A 632 22.92 -38.63 8.72
N MET A 633 22.93 -38.64 7.38
CA MET A 633 24.17 -38.59 6.60
C MET A 633 24.94 -37.30 6.89
N ARG A 634 24.26 -36.16 6.92
CA ARG A 634 24.87 -34.85 7.21
C ARG A 634 25.45 -34.78 8.61
N LEU A 635 24.74 -35.34 9.61
CA LEU A 635 25.23 -35.42 10.99
C LEU A 635 26.49 -36.29 11.07
N THR A 636 26.47 -37.45 10.41
CA THR A 636 27.63 -38.37 10.37
C THR A 636 28.84 -37.70 9.69
N GLU A 637 28.62 -37.06 8.54
CA GLU A 637 29.64 -36.28 7.83
C GLU A 637 30.22 -35.18 8.72
N THR A 638 29.36 -34.44 9.44
CA THR A 638 29.79 -33.37 10.34
C THR A 638 30.67 -33.90 11.46
N VAL A 639 30.27 -35.00 12.11
CA VAL A 639 31.08 -35.62 13.18
C VAL A 639 32.43 -36.10 12.64
N ILE A 640 32.45 -36.76 11.49
CA ILE A 640 33.70 -37.25 10.89
C ILE A 640 34.64 -36.08 10.54
N LEU A 641 34.11 -34.98 9.98
CA LEU A 641 34.91 -33.79 9.66
C LEU A 641 35.50 -33.14 10.92
N TRP A 642 34.72 -33.04 12.00
CA TRP A 642 35.24 -32.51 13.26
C TRP A 642 36.34 -33.38 13.86
N LEU A 643 36.21 -34.71 13.78
CA LEU A 643 37.24 -35.63 14.24
C LEU A 643 38.49 -35.61 13.34
N SER A 644 38.33 -35.42 12.03
CA SER A 644 39.47 -35.32 11.11
C SER A 644 40.24 -34.01 11.28
N ASP A 645 39.55 -32.93 11.66
CA ASP A 645 40.13 -31.60 11.80
C ASP A 645 40.70 -31.33 13.21
N ASP A 646 40.61 -32.29 14.15
CA ASP A 646 41.22 -32.18 15.49
C ASP A 646 42.74 -32.36 15.42
N GLN A 647 43.42 -31.26 15.13
CA GLN A 647 44.87 -31.24 14.99
C GLN A 647 45.58 -31.65 16.29
N SER A 648 45.03 -31.34 17.47
CA SER A 648 45.65 -31.71 18.75
C SER A 648 45.71 -33.21 18.96
N PHE A 649 44.64 -33.91 18.57
CA PHE A 649 44.58 -35.37 18.60
C PHE A 649 45.60 -36.00 17.64
N TRP A 650 45.71 -35.48 16.41
CA TRP A 650 46.64 -36.02 15.42
C TRP A 650 48.10 -35.71 15.77
N ASP A 651 48.40 -34.52 16.29
CA ASP A 651 49.74 -34.15 16.76
C ASP A 651 50.20 -35.08 17.90
N ASP A 652 49.32 -35.40 18.86
CA ASP A 652 49.63 -36.34 19.94
C ASP A 652 49.85 -37.78 19.44
N ILE A 653 49.24 -38.18 18.32
CA ILE A 653 49.43 -39.50 17.70
C ILE A 653 50.73 -39.57 16.89
N GLU A 654 51.04 -38.52 16.14
CA GLU A 654 52.19 -38.47 15.23
C GLU A 654 53.51 -38.11 15.94
N GLU A 655 53.46 -37.17 16.89
CA GLU A 655 54.63 -36.62 17.59
C GLU A 655 54.76 -37.11 19.06
N GLY A 656 53.80 -37.91 19.53
CA GLY A 656 53.73 -38.41 20.90
C GLY A 656 54.88 -39.35 21.32
N PRO A 657 55.12 -39.52 22.64
CA PRO A 657 56.22 -40.32 23.17
C PRO A 657 56.06 -41.84 23.02
N LYS A 658 54.85 -42.32 22.68
CA LYS A 658 54.54 -43.72 22.37
C LYS A 658 54.03 -43.80 20.94
N LEU A 659 54.40 -44.85 20.21
CA LEU A 659 53.86 -45.11 18.87
C LEU A 659 52.52 -45.83 18.97
N LEU A 660 51.62 -45.57 18.02
CA LEU A 660 50.33 -46.23 17.96
C LEU A 660 50.50 -47.75 17.77
N GLY A 661 49.97 -48.50 18.73
CA GLY A 661 50.00 -49.95 18.73
C GLY A 661 49.13 -50.59 17.65
N SER A 662 49.30 -51.90 17.45
CA SER A 662 48.56 -52.66 16.42
C SER A 662 47.05 -52.74 16.72
N LEU A 663 46.65 -52.79 18.00
CA LEU A 663 45.24 -52.79 18.38
C LEU A 663 44.66 -51.38 18.40
N GLY A 664 45.42 -50.39 18.83
CA GLY A 664 45.05 -48.97 18.74
C GLY A 664 44.80 -48.54 17.29
N LEU A 665 45.67 -48.96 16.37
CA LEU A 665 45.50 -48.76 14.94
C LEU A 665 44.26 -49.50 14.39
N GLN A 666 43.99 -50.73 14.83
CA GLN A 666 42.79 -51.46 14.41
C GLN A 666 41.49 -50.82 14.91
N GLN A 667 41.46 -50.33 16.15
CA GLN A 667 40.31 -49.61 16.69
C GLN A 667 40.09 -48.24 16.00
N ASN A 668 41.16 -47.55 15.63
CA ASN A 668 41.11 -46.28 14.92
C ASN A 668 40.75 -46.47 13.42
N LEU A 669 41.32 -47.49 12.75
CA LEU A 669 41.10 -47.81 11.33
C LEU A 669 39.83 -48.61 11.05
N CYS A 670 39.13 -49.15 12.05
CA CYS A 670 37.93 -49.99 11.83
C CYS A 670 36.77 -49.28 11.12
N TYR A 671 36.93 -48.00 10.74
CA TYR A 671 35.98 -47.24 9.92
C TYR A 671 36.56 -46.61 8.64
N THR A 672 37.81 -46.93 8.23
CA THR A 672 38.37 -46.46 6.92
C THR A 672 38.27 -47.49 5.79
N LYS A 673 37.45 -48.54 5.94
CA LYS A 673 37.17 -49.52 4.89
C LYS A 673 35.69 -49.68 4.60
#